data_AF-A0A8K0RLT0-F1
#
_entry.id   AF-A0A8K0RLT0-F1
#
_cell.length_a   1.000
_cell.length_b   1.000
_cell.length_c   1.000
_cell.angle_alpha   90.00
_cell.angle_beta   90.00
_cell.angle_gamma   90.00
#
_symmetry.space_group_name_H-M   'P 1'
#
loop_
_entity.id
_entity.type
_entity.pdbx_description
1 polymer ?
#
loop_
_entity_poly.entity_id
_entity_poly.type
_entity_poly.pdbx_seq_one_letter_code
_entity_poly.pdbx_strand_id
1 'polypeptide(L)'
;MQGLPTGTVRWLLFSDLHFKHHDLNRVWQTAKWIVAEAERHQVRRVVVCGDLLTSRTMQPTHVLSTCYRFIGLLSDIIPHVHILLGNHDLAYRRDYQTTALDAFNLNRLAPYVSIHKEIAQHEWDGRRVILLPFREDQSGLTDTVASLSPTEASKTVAFAHLAINKAITQRYVVGDGFKNLSAAKPITYNGLTDTNKTDLRGSITYLGSPLQLNWSDLYDEKRGILLFDPETLKHEMLINPYVIGYTTVNLQEVLNDQANEEALKDKHVMLLGDLSHLKYVMARDKLLSLGAQSVRDWNPTGFKSHSDRAALGPSVPASDASFQPLEEPRKFEDITGDRVSSSALDYQPRANKLDFAAEAREYITSLELDSSLSLRQEELIRVGQRMIQVSRGLVDQDEDEDLQLNYEVFLDRSTQAISTRSATDLKGASNHTFAAVPSTLTITNFLSVQNTITIDFRYDLARGLTFLVGENGSGKSMLIEAMVWCQFGQCVRSGMAVDDVVNDIISKNCCVTLKFANGYAISRHRKHKENGNRVIVLLHGEAQLQYNHPDKGTTQEAIVELLGINYETYIKTVVLSHESAASFLSSKAAEKRKLTEAALGMSILDTYGKVSRLLLKDVDENANAVEKNMQDVAHTMEHTEKRIEFLDRKRKTCEMEAYSAAASLELRSDGQFGDGDLELSIDSAEYQQKIAKISALTDQISMEKESRQRLENEYTQMRGMVNADFMSWLVGLKQKLGQKFGAVPADRPSIPQRLLCAIRAVVTRGAVGVLEFLISNYQAIDIKHQQRRVVIDGLCEDIKDSKLRLQSLHLEVTDIIHRNRLATSQALRVIDKRIVEVEQAQKTCADQEEAMIKRHEAATYTCLIEAERSSLHSISQRYDKLALKLRELAADREVFAFWSSALTIRNKRTSSAAKSRGKSTANFREYVLEKSISDLNRLLAQILTALYDDTRHTNAIATGMLSSLFDSESIGTMEHESCSPGPVLDQSLDIHHSLAYGKRSGGERKRLDLALFFALLHLGWAESAHRAHYLLIDEVFDSLDEAGQEAVVRWCMIMLQSMVSWIVMVTHSRFLAERDPERDAGKAMVMRIRMGSQGTELVKDGQRIGI
;
A
#
# COMPACT_ATOMS: atom_id res chain seq x y z
N MET A 1 -20.77 61.02 -17.82
CA MET A 1 -21.67 59.97 -17.27
C MET A 1 -21.16 59.61 -15.89
N GLN A 2 -22.08 59.47 -14.93
CA GLN A 2 -21.83 59.32 -13.50
C GLN A 2 -20.88 58.15 -13.21
N GLY A 3 -19.96 58.36 -12.25
CA GLY A 3 -19.02 57.34 -11.80
C GLY A 3 -19.77 56.12 -11.24
N LEU A 4 -19.56 54.97 -11.88
CA LEU A 4 -19.90 53.67 -11.30
C LEU A 4 -19.03 53.45 -10.06
N PRO A 5 -19.57 52.86 -8.99
CA PRO A 5 -18.83 52.61 -7.77
C PRO A 5 -17.64 51.68 -8.06
N THR A 6 -16.54 51.88 -7.33
CA THR A 6 -15.36 51.00 -7.31
C THR A 6 -15.78 49.60 -6.86
N GLY A 7 -16.27 48.80 -7.80
CA GLY A 7 -16.60 47.40 -7.61
C GLY A 7 -15.32 46.61 -7.40
N THR A 8 -15.33 45.71 -6.42
CA THR A 8 -14.25 44.77 -6.16
C THR A 8 -13.98 43.97 -7.44
N VAL A 9 -12.75 43.97 -7.94
CA VAL A 9 -12.39 43.15 -9.11
C VAL A 9 -12.53 41.68 -8.72
N ARG A 10 -13.27 40.90 -9.50
CA ARG A 10 -13.43 39.46 -9.28
C ARG A 10 -13.00 38.67 -10.49
N TRP A 11 -12.30 37.56 -10.24
CA TRP A 11 -11.93 36.56 -11.23
C TRP A 11 -12.70 35.27 -10.95
N LEU A 12 -12.98 34.50 -11.99
CA LEU A 12 -13.62 33.20 -11.89
C LEU A 12 -12.64 32.14 -12.40
N LEU A 13 -12.37 31.14 -11.56
CA LEU A 13 -11.35 30.13 -11.80
C LEU A 13 -11.99 28.74 -11.84
N PHE A 14 -11.64 27.94 -12.84
CA PHE A 14 -12.03 26.53 -12.92
C PHE A 14 -11.07 25.73 -13.81
N SER A 15 -11.12 24.40 -13.72
CA SER A 15 -10.34 23.47 -14.53
C SER A 15 -11.13 22.19 -14.84
N ASP A 16 -10.59 21.33 -15.69
CA ASP A 16 -11.03 19.93 -15.85
C ASP A 16 -12.52 19.77 -16.24
N LEU A 17 -13.03 20.64 -17.12
CA LEU A 17 -14.43 20.61 -17.54
C LEU A 17 -14.73 19.42 -18.47
N HIS A 18 -13.74 18.97 -19.24
CA HIS A 18 -13.77 17.74 -20.05
C HIS A 18 -15.04 17.56 -20.90
N PHE A 19 -15.23 18.42 -21.90
CA PHE A 19 -16.23 18.20 -22.95
C PHE A 19 -16.03 16.83 -23.62
N LYS A 20 -16.99 15.93 -23.39
CA LYS A 20 -16.99 14.53 -23.87
C LYS A 20 -18.35 14.13 -24.43
N HIS A 21 -18.35 13.16 -25.34
CA HIS A 21 -19.56 12.67 -26.01
C HIS A 21 -20.63 12.13 -25.04
N HIS A 22 -20.25 11.21 -24.15
CA HIS A 22 -21.19 10.40 -23.35
C HIS A 22 -21.86 11.14 -22.18
N ASP A 23 -21.46 12.40 -21.92
CA ASP A 23 -21.96 13.22 -20.80
C ASP A 23 -22.11 14.70 -21.20
N LEU A 24 -22.22 14.95 -22.51
CA LEU A 24 -22.19 16.30 -23.08
C LEU A 24 -23.30 17.19 -22.54
N ASN A 25 -24.48 16.61 -22.25
CA ASN A 25 -25.63 17.35 -21.74
C ASN A 25 -25.35 17.96 -20.36
N ARG A 26 -24.79 17.19 -19.42
CA ARG A 26 -24.49 17.68 -18.07
C ARG A 26 -23.34 18.67 -18.06
N VAL A 27 -22.29 18.40 -18.86
CA VAL A 27 -21.19 19.35 -19.08
C VAL A 27 -21.72 20.66 -19.66
N TRP A 28 -22.66 20.60 -20.61
CA TRP A 28 -23.29 21.79 -21.19
C TRP A 28 -24.18 22.56 -20.21
N GLN A 29 -24.90 21.87 -19.30
CA GLN A 29 -25.65 22.55 -18.23
C GLN A 29 -24.71 23.25 -17.24
N THR A 30 -23.61 22.57 -16.87
CA THR A 30 -22.56 23.15 -16.03
C THR A 30 -21.93 24.38 -16.73
N ALA A 31 -21.64 24.28 -18.03
CA ALA A 31 -21.11 25.38 -18.83
C ALA A 31 -22.05 26.60 -18.85
N LYS A 32 -23.36 26.39 -19.04
CA LYS A 32 -24.37 27.47 -18.95
C LYS A 32 -24.46 28.07 -17.55
N TRP A 33 -24.39 27.25 -16.52
CA TRP A 33 -24.38 27.71 -15.14
C TRP A 33 -23.13 28.56 -14.85
N ILE A 34 -21.94 28.16 -15.31
CA ILE A 34 -20.71 28.96 -15.21
C ILE A 34 -20.89 30.33 -15.86
N VAL A 35 -21.48 30.38 -17.06
CA VAL A 35 -21.78 31.66 -17.77
C VAL A 35 -22.72 32.53 -16.93
N ALA A 36 -23.80 31.93 -16.39
CA ALA A 36 -24.77 32.65 -15.57
C ALA A 36 -24.15 33.20 -14.26
N GLU A 37 -23.29 32.43 -13.59
CA GLU A 37 -22.60 32.89 -12.38
C GLU A 37 -21.56 33.97 -12.70
N ALA A 38 -20.87 33.88 -13.84
CA ALA A 38 -19.95 34.92 -14.28
C ALA A 38 -20.66 36.26 -14.51
N GLU A 39 -21.85 36.24 -15.12
CA GLU A 39 -22.69 37.41 -15.32
C GLU A 39 -23.24 37.95 -13.99
N ARG A 40 -23.80 37.06 -13.15
CA ARG A 40 -24.38 37.41 -11.83
C ARG A 40 -23.38 38.09 -10.92
N HIS A 41 -22.14 37.63 -10.91
CA HIS A 41 -21.08 38.17 -10.07
C HIS A 41 -20.25 39.27 -10.75
N GLN A 42 -20.62 39.68 -11.96
CA GLN A 42 -19.96 40.74 -12.74
C GLN A 42 -18.44 40.53 -12.83
N VAL A 43 -18.04 39.30 -13.19
CA VAL A 43 -16.65 38.88 -13.20
C VAL A 43 -15.88 39.58 -14.33
N ARG A 44 -14.70 40.12 -14.01
CA ARG A 44 -13.86 40.82 -15.01
C ARG A 44 -13.01 39.88 -15.84
N ARG A 45 -12.61 38.73 -15.27
CA ARG A 45 -11.70 37.76 -15.89
C ARG A 45 -12.07 36.32 -15.56
N VAL A 46 -12.05 35.45 -16.56
CA VAL A 46 -12.12 33.99 -16.37
C VAL A 46 -10.74 33.39 -16.62
N VAL A 47 -10.32 32.47 -15.76
CA VAL A 47 -9.11 31.66 -15.96
C VAL A 47 -9.49 30.18 -15.94
N VAL A 48 -9.27 29.53 -17.08
CA VAL A 48 -9.47 28.09 -17.27
C VAL A 48 -8.12 27.39 -17.17
N CYS A 49 -7.91 26.61 -16.12
CA CYS A 49 -6.63 25.94 -15.83
C CYS A 49 -6.53 24.55 -16.48
N GLY A 50 -6.77 24.47 -17.80
CA GLY A 50 -6.59 23.26 -18.60
C GLY A 50 -7.76 22.28 -18.60
N ASP A 51 -7.68 21.35 -19.56
CA ASP A 51 -8.57 20.21 -19.76
C ASP A 51 -10.01 20.61 -20.06
N LEU A 52 -10.16 21.46 -21.09
CA LEU A 52 -11.47 21.71 -21.70
C LEU A 52 -11.96 20.49 -22.48
N LEU A 53 -11.07 19.76 -23.14
CA LEU A 53 -11.39 18.55 -23.91
C LEU A 53 -10.99 17.28 -23.13
N THR A 54 -11.59 16.13 -23.48
CA THR A 54 -11.29 14.85 -22.80
C THR A 54 -10.24 14.00 -23.51
N SER A 55 -9.93 14.28 -24.77
CA SER A 55 -9.06 13.44 -25.60
C SER A 55 -8.22 14.30 -26.54
N ARG A 56 -6.96 13.87 -26.71
CA ARG A 56 -5.93 14.53 -27.53
C ARG A 56 -6.14 14.34 -29.04
N THR A 57 -6.67 13.18 -29.44
CA THR A 57 -6.54 12.70 -30.84
C THR A 57 -7.87 12.57 -31.58
N MET A 58 -8.99 12.38 -30.88
CA MET A 58 -10.28 12.13 -31.52
C MET A 58 -11.41 12.83 -30.75
N GLN A 59 -11.95 13.89 -31.34
CA GLN A 59 -13.07 14.66 -30.80
C GLN A 59 -14.22 14.69 -31.82
N PRO A 60 -15.42 14.20 -31.46
CA PRO A 60 -16.59 14.34 -32.32
C PRO A 60 -16.93 15.81 -32.58
N THR A 61 -17.34 16.14 -33.81
CA THR A 61 -17.57 17.52 -34.24
C THR A 61 -18.62 18.26 -33.39
N HIS A 62 -19.63 17.56 -32.86
CA HIS A 62 -20.65 18.18 -31.99
C HIS A 62 -20.12 18.51 -30.59
N VAL A 63 -19.13 17.77 -30.08
CA VAL A 63 -18.43 18.10 -28.82
C VAL A 63 -17.62 19.37 -29.02
N LEU A 64 -16.86 19.44 -30.11
CA LEU A 64 -16.11 20.64 -30.51
C LEU A 64 -17.03 21.85 -30.67
N SER A 65 -18.15 21.69 -31.39
CA SER A 65 -19.15 22.76 -31.56
C SER A 65 -19.71 23.26 -30.23
N THR A 66 -19.99 22.37 -29.28
CA THR A 66 -20.51 22.74 -27.95
C THR A 66 -19.47 23.49 -27.13
N CYS A 67 -18.22 23.03 -27.14
CA CYS A 67 -17.11 23.73 -26.49
C CYS A 67 -16.89 25.13 -27.09
N TYR A 68 -16.91 25.27 -28.42
CA TYR A 68 -16.82 26.57 -29.09
C TYR A 68 -17.96 27.52 -28.69
N ARG A 69 -19.20 27.02 -28.60
CA ARG A 69 -20.35 27.80 -28.15
C ARG A 69 -20.20 28.27 -26.71
N PHE A 70 -19.66 27.43 -25.82
CA PHE A 70 -19.37 27.82 -24.44
C PHE A 70 -18.38 28.97 -24.37
N ILE A 71 -17.26 28.87 -25.11
CA ILE A 71 -16.24 29.93 -25.16
C ILE A 71 -16.84 31.22 -25.73
N GLY A 72 -17.65 31.12 -26.79
CA GLY A 72 -18.37 32.26 -27.36
C GLY A 72 -19.27 32.96 -26.34
N LEU A 73 -20.11 32.20 -25.63
CA LEU A 73 -20.99 32.73 -24.59
C LEU A 73 -20.21 33.42 -23.46
N LEU A 74 -19.08 32.86 -23.03
CA LEU A 74 -18.22 33.51 -22.03
C LEU A 74 -17.62 34.82 -22.58
N SER A 75 -17.14 34.83 -23.83
CA SER A 75 -16.52 36.02 -24.42
C SER A 75 -17.50 37.17 -24.68
N ASP A 76 -18.78 36.87 -24.81
CA ASP A 76 -19.84 37.88 -24.98
C ASP A 76 -20.08 38.69 -23.70
N ILE A 77 -19.89 38.07 -22.52
CA ILE A 77 -20.17 38.68 -21.22
C ILE A 77 -18.92 39.09 -20.43
N ILE A 78 -17.78 38.41 -20.65
CA ILE A 78 -16.54 38.62 -19.88
C ILE A 78 -15.49 39.29 -20.77
N PRO A 79 -14.88 40.40 -20.33
CA PRO A 79 -13.86 41.10 -21.10
C PRO A 79 -12.59 40.28 -21.42
N HIS A 80 -12.20 39.38 -20.51
CA HIS A 80 -10.96 38.61 -20.62
C HIS A 80 -11.14 37.14 -20.20
N VAL A 81 -11.04 36.24 -21.17
CA VAL A 81 -11.06 34.78 -20.95
C VAL A 81 -9.67 34.21 -21.24
N HIS A 82 -9.05 33.62 -20.23
CA HIS A 82 -7.71 33.01 -20.32
C HIS A 82 -7.84 31.50 -20.25
N ILE A 83 -7.30 30.81 -21.26
CA ILE A 83 -7.31 29.35 -21.33
C ILE A 83 -5.87 28.87 -21.29
N LEU A 84 -5.51 28.19 -20.20
CA LEU A 84 -4.25 27.49 -20.06
C LEU A 84 -4.38 26.10 -20.68
N LEU A 85 -3.39 25.64 -21.45
CA LEU A 85 -3.47 24.29 -22.04
C LEU A 85 -3.26 23.20 -20.98
N GLY A 86 -4.21 22.26 -20.90
CA GLY A 86 -4.10 21.04 -20.12
C GLY A 86 -3.48 19.88 -20.91
N ASN A 87 -3.29 18.75 -20.24
CA ASN A 87 -2.70 17.57 -20.87
C ASN A 87 -3.66 16.93 -21.87
N HIS A 88 -4.99 17.09 -21.76
CA HIS A 88 -5.96 16.56 -22.72
C HIS A 88 -6.22 17.49 -23.91
N ASP A 89 -5.82 18.76 -23.82
CA ASP A 89 -6.01 19.75 -24.89
C ASP A 89 -4.91 19.69 -25.98
N LEU A 90 -3.75 19.08 -25.69
CA LEU A 90 -2.63 18.92 -26.63
C LEU A 90 -2.92 17.84 -27.68
N ALA A 91 -2.55 18.08 -28.94
CA ALA A 91 -2.75 17.10 -30.01
C ALA A 91 -1.72 15.96 -29.97
N TYR A 92 -0.47 16.29 -29.64
CA TYR A 92 0.66 15.35 -29.65
C TYR A 92 1.47 15.43 -28.34
N ARG A 93 2.22 14.36 -28.03
CA ARG A 93 3.13 14.35 -26.86
C ARG A 93 4.39 15.15 -27.17
N ARG A 94 4.84 15.98 -26.23
CA ARG A 94 6.05 16.83 -26.33
C ARG A 94 6.01 17.87 -27.46
N ASP A 95 4.85 18.09 -28.06
CA ASP A 95 4.57 19.22 -28.93
C ASP A 95 3.54 20.10 -28.23
N TYR A 96 4.04 21.19 -27.64
CA TYR A 96 3.24 22.14 -26.87
C TYR A 96 2.61 23.23 -27.73
N GLN A 97 2.91 23.25 -29.04
CA GLN A 97 2.40 24.26 -29.96
C GLN A 97 1.12 23.79 -30.65
N THR A 98 0.99 22.49 -30.91
CA THR A 98 -0.19 21.92 -31.57
C THR A 98 -1.25 21.49 -30.56
N THR A 99 -2.40 22.16 -30.54
CA THR A 99 -3.53 21.84 -29.65
C THR A 99 -4.82 21.56 -30.44
N ALA A 100 -5.67 20.68 -29.92
CA ALA A 100 -7.01 20.46 -30.49
C ALA A 100 -7.88 21.74 -30.47
N LEU A 101 -7.58 22.69 -29.58
CA LEU A 101 -8.26 23.99 -29.52
C LEU A 101 -7.91 24.91 -30.71
N ASP A 102 -6.83 24.64 -31.45
CA ASP A 102 -6.47 25.41 -32.65
C ASP A 102 -7.55 25.27 -33.75
N ALA A 103 -8.32 24.18 -33.73
CA ALA A 103 -9.45 23.96 -34.64
C ALA A 103 -10.52 25.05 -34.55
N PHE A 104 -10.60 25.75 -33.41
CA PHE A 104 -11.56 26.84 -33.20
C PHE A 104 -11.08 28.19 -33.74
N ASN A 105 -9.80 28.31 -34.11
CA ASN A 105 -9.19 29.56 -34.56
C ASN A 105 -9.48 30.74 -33.60
N LEU A 106 -9.37 30.49 -32.28
CA LEU A 106 -9.71 31.47 -31.22
C LEU A 106 -8.81 32.71 -31.24
N ASN A 107 -7.69 32.69 -31.98
CA ASN A 107 -6.86 33.87 -32.22
C ASN A 107 -7.65 35.04 -32.83
N ARG A 108 -8.76 34.75 -33.55
CA ARG A 108 -9.67 35.79 -34.06
C ARG A 108 -10.51 36.47 -32.98
N LEU A 109 -10.66 35.84 -31.81
CA LEU A 109 -11.35 36.39 -30.65
C LEU A 109 -10.39 37.16 -29.72
N ALA A 110 -9.12 37.29 -30.08
CA ALA A 110 -8.19 38.17 -29.37
C ALA A 110 -8.61 39.64 -29.51
N PRO A 111 -8.47 40.48 -28.46
CA PRO A 111 -7.85 40.20 -27.16
C PRO A 111 -8.80 39.61 -26.10
N TYR A 112 -10.07 39.34 -26.44
CA TYR A 112 -11.10 38.89 -25.49
C TYR A 112 -10.86 37.46 -25.00
N VAL A 113 -10.40 36.56 -25.89
CA VAL A 113 -10.01 35.18 -25.56
C VAL A 113 -8.53 34.98 -25.85
N SER A 114 -7.78 34.44 -24.87
CA SER A 114 -6.35 34.17 -24.99
C SER A 114 -6.03 32.72 -24.61
N ILE A 115 -5.43 31.98 -25.54
CA ILE A 115 -4.88 30.63 -25.28
C ILE A 115 -3.40 30.76 -24.92
N HIS A 116 -3.00 30.19 -23.79
CA HIS A 116 -1.64 30.24 -23.27
C HIS A 116 -0.94 28.90 -23.48
N LYS A 117 -0.08 28.84 -24.50
CA LYS A 117 0.72 27.65 -24.87
C LYS A 117 2.10 27.63 -24.20
N GLU A 118 2.61 28.79 -23.84
CA GLU A 118 3.96 28.98 -23.31
C GLU A 118 3.95 29.46 -21.86
N ILE A 119 5.09 29.27 -21.19
CA ILE A 119 5.30 29.81 -19.85
C ILE A 119 5.40 31.32 -19.98
N ALA A 120 4.51 32.05 -19.33
CA ALA A 120 4.42 33.50 -19.48
C ALA A 120 4.18 34.19 -18.14
N GLN A 121 4.73 35.40 -18.01
CA GLN A 121 4.49 36.28 -16.89
C GLN A 121 3.62 37.46 -17.35
N HIS A 122 2.62 37.79 -16.56
CA HIS A 122 1.67 38.86 -16.85
C HIS A 122 1.41 39.72 -15.61
N GLU A 123 0.83 40.89 -15.85
CA GLU A 123 0.26 41.73 -14.80
C GLU A 123 -1.23 41.94 -15.12
N TRP A 124 -2.10 41.36 -14.30
CA TRP A 124 -3.55 41.42 -14.45
C TRP A 124 -4.15 42.15 -13.27
N ASP A 125 -4.89 43.24 -13.53
CA ASP A 125 -5.63 43.97 -12.51
C ASP A 125 -4.76 44.38 -11.30
N GLY A 126 -3.50 44.74 -11.54
CA GLY A 126 -2.52 45.13 -10.51
C GLY A 126 -1.85 43.96 -9.76
N ARG A 127 -2.09 42.71 -10.19
CA ARG A 127 -1.50 41.49 -9.63
C ARG A 127 -0.53 40.85 -10.62
N ARG A 128 0.66 40.44 -10.15
CA ARG A 128 1.59 39.62 -10.95
C ARG A 128 1.04 38.20 -11.08
N VAL A 129 0.98 37.70 -12.31
CA VAL A 129 0.47 36.38 -12.63
C VAL A 129 1.51 35.60 -13.43
N ILE A 130 1.70 34.33 -13.08
CA ILE A 130 2.52 33.40 -13.87
C ILE A 130 1.64 32.29 -14.39
N LEU A 131 1.75 32.01 -15.68
CA LEU A 131 1.03 30.96 -16.36
C LEU A 131 1.98 29.81 -16.68
N LEU A 132 1.60 28.62 -16.25
CA LEU A 132 2.38 27.39 -16.33
C LEU A 132 1.55 26.31 -17.04
N PRO A 133 1.40 26.36 -18.38
CA PRO A 133 0.68 25.35 -19.14
C PRO A 133 1.28 23.95 -18.95
N PHE A 134 0.48 22.91 -19.20
CA PHE A 134 0.94 21.54 -19.08
C PHE A 134 2.16 21.28 -19.95
N ARG A 135 3.19 20.68 -19.34
CA ARG A 135 4.35 20.14 -20.05
C ARG A 135 4.65 18.74 -19.54
N GLU A 136 5.00 17.84 -20.45
CA GLU A 136 5.49 16.50 -20.07
C GLU A 136 6.86 16.61 -19.38
N ASP A 137 7.69 17.58 -19.75
CA ASP A 137 8.91 17.95 -19.04
C ASP A 137 8.65 19.17 -18.14
N GLN A 138 8.73 18.95 -16.83
CA GLN A 138 8.43 19.96 -15.81
C GLN A 138 9.67 20.76 -15.36
N SER A 139 10.86 20.50 -15.92
CA SER A 139 12.10 21.20 -15.57
C SER A 139 11.96 22.72 -15.73
N GLY A 140 11.55 23.18 -16.90
CA GLY A 140 11.36 24.61 -17.17
C GLY A 140 10.27 25.29 -16.32
N LEU A 141 9.27 24.53 -15.84
CA LEU A 141 8.25 25.04 -14.92
C LEU A 141 8.85 25.25 -13.52
N THR A 142 9.67 24.30 -13.08
CA THR A 142 10.37 24.34 -11.80
C THR A 142 11.37 25.50 -11.76
N ASP A 143 12.15 25.67 -12.84
CA ASP A 143 13.14 26.75 -12.96
C ASP A 143 12.47 28.13 -12.91
N THR A 144 11.32 28.27 -13.58
CA THR A 144 10.55 29.53 -13.58
C THR A 144 10.10 29.92 -12.17
N VAL A 145 9.56 28.96 -11.40
CA VAL A 145 9.13 29.22 -10.01
C VAL A 145 10.33 29.44 -9.09
N ALA A 146 11.41 28.68 -9.26
CA ALA A 146 12.64 28.80 -8.45
C ALA A 146 13.37 30.13 -8.67
N SER A 147 13.21 30.75 -9.85
CA SER A 147 13.81 32.04 -10.17
C SER A 147 13.19 33.25 -9.45
N LEU A 148 12.04 33.09 -8.79
CA LEU A 148 11.35 34.18 -8.10
C LEU A 148 12.02 34.53 -6.78
N SER A 149 12.32 35.81 -6.57
CA SER A 149 12.74 36.29 -5.25
C SER A 149 11.59 36.18 -4.23
N PRO A 150 11.86 36.04 -2.92
CA PRO A 150 10.80 35.95 -1.90
C PRO A 150 9.82 37.13 -1.92
N THR A 151 10.32 38.32 -2.24
CA THR A 151 9.51 39.54 -2.41
C THR A 151 8.58 39.46 -3.62
N GLU A 152 9.03 38.87 -4.72
CA GLU A 152 8.20 38.71 -5.92
C GLU A 152 7.20 37.58 -5.76
N ALA A 153 7.61 36.46 -5.16
CA ALA A 153 6.72 35.35 -4.83
C ALA A 153 5.52 35.80 -3.97
N SER A 154 5.74 36.68 -2.99
CA SER A 154 4.67 37.20 -2.12
C SER A 154 3.60 38.03 -2.85
N LYS A 155 3.91 38.55 -4.05
CA LYS A 155 3.01 39.37 -4.87
C LYS A 155 2.42 38.62 -6.06
N THR A 156 2.81 37.37 -6.26
CA THR A 156 2.54 36.60 -7.49
C THR A 156 1.49 35.52 -7.26
N VAL A 157 0.57 35.37 -8.21
CA VAL A 157 -0.36 34.24 -8.30
C VAL A 157 0.05 33.38 -9.49
N ALA A 158 0.24 32.08 -9.29
CA ALA A 158 0.58 31.16 -10.37
C ALA A 158 -0.62 30.27 -10.72
N PHE A 159 -0.94 30.17 -12.01
CA PHE A 159 -1.91 29.21 -12.54
C PHE A 159 -1.16 28.15 -13.31
N ALA A 160 -1.41 26.89 -12.97
CA ALA A 160 -0.66 25.77 -13.54
C ALA A 160 -1.57 24.58 -13.80
N HIS A 161 -1.21 23.78 -14.80
CA HIS A 161 -1.78 22.44 -15.01
C HIS A 161 -0.65 21.40 -14.85
N LEU A 162 -0.53 20.84 -13.64
CA LEU A 162 0.62 20.05 -13.18
C LEU A 162 0.19 18.89 -12.28
N ALA A 163 0.90 17.76 -12.39
CA ALA A 163 0.82 16.68 -11.42
C ALA A 163 1.94 16.84 -10.37
N ILE A 164 1.57 17.16 -9.11
CA ILE A 164 2.53 17.29 -8.01
C ILE A 164 2.63 15.97 -7.24
N ASN A 165 3.86 15.46 -7.02
CA ASN A 165 4.11 14.27 -6.22
C ASN A 165 3.51 14.42 -4.80
N LYS A 166 2.72 13.42 -4.36
CA LYS A 166 1.89 13.39 -3.14
C LYS A 166 0.54 14.14 -3.21
N ALA A 167 0.10 14.56 -4.40
CA ALA A 167 -1.31 14.89 -4.61
C ALA A 167 -2.16 13.61 -4.48
N ILE A 168 -3.26 13.68 -3.74
CA ILE A 168 -4.20 12.58 -3.60
C ILE A 168 -4.85 12.34 -4.97
N THR A 169 -4.39 11.35 -5.72
CA THR A 169 -5.20 10.74 -6.78
C THR A 169 -6.25 9.90 -6.07
N GLN A 170 -7.51 10.37 -6.08
CA GLN A 170 -8.61 9.88 -5.26
C GLN A 170 -8.77 8.36 -5.34
N ARG A 171 -8.16 7.66 -4.38
CA ARG A 171 -8.35 6.23 -4.11
C ARG A 171 -9.00 6.18 -2.74
N TYR A 172 -10.18 5.57 -2.69
CA TYR A 172 -11.00 5.39 -1.49
C TYR A 172 -10.16 4.95 -0.27
N VAL A 173 -10.33 5.69 0.83
CA VAL A 173 -10.01 5.23 2.18
C VAL A 173 -11.35 5.01 2.87
N VAL A 174 -11.71 3.74 3.07
CA VAL A 174 -12.73 3.37 4.06
C VAL A 174 -11.99 3.28 5.39
N GLY A 175 -12.33 4.18 6.32
CA GLY A 175 -11.83 4.11 7.69
C GLY A 175 -12.77 3.30 8.55
N ASP A 176 -12.21 2.41 9.38
CA ASP A 176 -12.56 2.38 10.79
C ASP A 176 -11.39 1.86 11.64
N GLY A 177 -11.08 2.54 12.75
CA GLY A 177 -10.22 2.05 13.84
C GLY A 177 -8.74 2.51 13.89
N PHE A 178 -8.48 3.57 14.65
CA PHE A 178 -7.14 4.05 15.06
C PHE A 178 -6.24 2.98 15.75
N LYS A 179 -4.91 2.99 15.47
CA LYS A 179 -3.86 3.31 16.48
C LYS A 179 -2.40 3.27 15.95
N ASN A 180 -1.72 4.38 16.21
CA ASN A 180 -0.30 4.60 16.53
C ASN A 180 0.72 5.05 15.47
N LEU A 181 1.49 6.03 15.96
CA LEU A 181 2.37 7.01 15.33
C LEU A 181 3.76 6.46 14.98
N SER A 182 4.34 6.93 13.87
CA SER A 182 5.57 7.75 13.83
C SER A 182 6.36 7.55 12.52
N ALA A 183 6.36 8.59 11.68
CA ALA A 183 7.45 8.96 10.76
C ALA A 183 6.97 10.18 9.96
N ALA A 184 7.75 11.26 10.00
CA ALA A 184 7.63 12.52 9.23
C ALA A 184 6.29 12.81 8.53
N LYS A 185 5.52 13.78 9.05
CA LYS A 185 4.27 14.26 8.43
C LYS A 185 4.49 14.55 6.92
N PRO A 186 3.81 13.83 6.02
CA PRO A 186 3.69 14.26 4.63
C PRO A 186 2.96 15.61 4.64
N ILE A 187 3.47 16.61 3.91
CA ILE A 187 2.72 17.84 3.65
C ILE A 187 1.42 17.43 2.96
N THR A 188 0.32 17.47 3.70
CA THR A 188 -1.03 17.18 3.21
C THR A 188 -1.47 18.44 2.48
N TYR A 189 -1.44 18.42 1.15
CA TYR A 189 -2.11 19.46 0.38
C TYR A 189 -3.59 19.11 0.36
N ASN A 190 -4.35 19.77 1.24
CA ASN A 190 -5.80 19.63 1.29
C ASN A 190 -6.35 20.09 -0.07
N GLY A 191 -7.00 19.18 -0.81
CA GLY A 191 -7.99 19.61 -1.80
C GLY A 191 -9.06 20.47 -1.11
N LEU A 192 -9.79 21.27 -1.88
CA LEU A 192 -10.78 22.26 -1.42
C LEU A 192 -12.04 21.67 -0.72
N THR A 193 -11.92 20.55 -0.01
CA THR A 193 -13.03 19.96 0.77
C THR A 193 -13.19 20.59 2.16
N ASP A 194 -12.23 21.39 2.61
CA ASP A 194 -12.26 22.07 3.92
C ASP A 194 -12.68 23.54 3.72
N THR A 195 -13.97 23.84 3.93
CA THR A 195 -14.61 25.16 3.73
C THR A 195 -14.11 26.27 4.67
N ASN A 196 -13.06 26.03 5.45
CA ASN A 196 -12.62 26.89 6.56
C ASN A 196 -11.44 27.82 6.23
N LYS A 197 -10.77 27.68 5.08
CA LYS A 197 -9.68 28.58 4.67
C LYS A 197 -10.15 29.52 3.58
N THR A 198 -10.38 30.79 3.93
CA THR A 198 -10.85 31.82 2.98
C THR A 198 -9.71 32.59 2.31
N ASP A 199 -8.46 32.42 2.72
CA ASP A 199 -7.26 33.12 2.19
C ASP A 199 -6.26 32.11 1.58
N LEU A 200 -5.78 32.37 0.36
CA LEU A 200 -4.89 31.50 -0.42
C LEU A 200 -3.39 31.86 -0.32
N ARG A 201 -3.00 32.79 0.57
CA ARG A 201 -1.59 33.18 0.73
C ARG A 201 -0.70 32.01 1.13
N GLY A 202 0.31 31.74 0.31
CA GLY A 202 1.31 30.70 0.57
C GLY A 202 0.77 29.27 0.45
N SER A 203 -0.44 29.09 -0.11
CA SER A 203 -1.02 27.77 -0.34
C SER A 203 -0.94 27.34 -1.81
N ILE A 204 -0.86 26.03 -2.03
CA ILE A 204 -1.11 25.41 -3.34
C ILE A 204 -2.49 24.77 -3.27
N THR A 205 -3.37 25.13 -4.20
CA THR A 205 -4.77 24.71 -4.20
C THR A 205 -5.14 24.13 -5.55
N TYR A 206 -5.66 22.90 -5.53
CA TYR A 206 -6.30 22.30 -6.70
C TYR A 206 -7.72 22.82 -6.82
N LEU A 207 -8.05 23.42 -7.96
CA LEU A 207 -9.43 23.85 -8.27
C LEU A 207 -10.35 22.62 -8.38
N GLY A 208 -9.86 21.59 -9.07
CA GLY A 208 -10.60 20.38 -9.36
C GLY A 208 -11.70 20.59 -10.39
N SER A 209 -12.28 19.48 -10.85
CA SER A 209 -13.41 19.53 -11.77
C SER A 209 -14.67 20.09 -11.09
N PRO A 210 -15.45 20.95 -11.79
CA PRO A 210 -16.73 21.46 -11.31
C PRO A 210 -17.86 20.42 -11.32
N LEU A 211 -17.62 19.21 -11.87
CA LEU A 211 -18.54 18.08 -11.86
C LEU A 211 -17.83 16.78 -11.46
N GLN A 212 -18.60 15.76 -11.04
CA GLN A 212 -18.06 14.41 -10.87
C GLN A 212 -17.75 13.82 -12.25
N LEU A 213 -16.51 13.43 -12.51
CA LEU A 213 -16.07 12.93 -13.83
C LEU A 213 -16.02 11.41 -13.91
N ASN A 214 -15.81 10.74 -12.77
CA ASN A 214 -15.68 9.29 -12.68
C ASN A 214 -16.14 8.75 -11.31
N TRP A 215 -16.11 7.44 -11.13
CA TRP A 215 -16.55 6.77 -9.89
C TRP A 215 -15.72 7.10 -8.64
N SER A 216 -14.50 7.63 -8.76
CA SER A 216 -13.74 8.08 -7.60
C SER A 216 -14.31 9.35 -6.97
N ASP A 217 -15.10 10.10 -7.74
CA ASP A 217 -15.78 11.32 -7.28
C ASP A 217 -17.13 11.05 -6.58
N LEU A 218 -17.54 9.78 -6.43
CA LEU A 218 -18.89 9.37 -6.02
C LEU A 218 -19.37 10.04 -4.72
N TYR A 219 -18.49 10.26 -3.75
CA TYR A 219 -18.82 10.91 -2.47
C TYR A 219 -18.44 12.39 -2.39
N ASP A 220 -17.98 12.97 -3.50
CA ASP A 220 -17.65 14.39 -3.59
C ASP A 220 -18.81 15.16 -4.23
N GLU A 221 -19.71 15.64 -3.36
CA GLU A 221 -20.91 16.38 -3.76
C GLU A 221 -20.69 17.91 -3.75
N LYS A 222 -19.55 18.39 -3.26
CA LYS A 222 -19.25 19.82 -3.09
C LYS A 222 -18.23 20.30 -4.12
N ARG A 223 -18.49 20.06 -5.41
CA ARG A 223 -17.66 20.50 -6.54
C ARG A 223 -18.23 21.76 -7.19
N GLY A 224 -17.38 22.55 -7.84
CA GLY A 224 -17.79 23.87 -8.32
C GLY A 224 -16.67 24.70 -8.92
N ILE A 225 -16.88 26.01 -8.96
CA ILE A 225 -15.93 26.99 -9.50
C ILE A 225 -15.54 28.00 -8.41
N LEU A 226 -14.38 28.63 -8.57
CA LEU A 226 -13.85 29.56 -7.57
C LEU A 226 -14.11 31.01 -7.99
N LEU A 227 -14.75 31.78 -7.13
CA LEU A 227 -14.78 33.23 -7.21
C LEU A 227 -13.61 33.79 -6.41
N PHE A 228 -12.70 34.49 -7.07
CA PHE A 228 -11.40 34.90 -6.53
C PHE A 228 -11.25 36.42 -6.57
N ASP A 229 -10.83 37.01 -5.45
CA ASP A 229 -10.48 38.42 -5.35
C ASP A 229 -8.95 38.57 -5.47
N PRO A 230 -8.43 39.13 -6.57
CA PRO A 230 -7.00 39.26 -6.81
C PRO A 230 -6.31 40.27 -5.90
N GLU A 231 -7.04 41.20 -5.26
CA GLU A 231 -6.45 42.16 -4.34
C GLU A 231 -6.26 41.52 -2.95
N THR A 232 -7.31 40.89 -2.43
CA THR A 232 -7.30 40.33 -1.07
C THR A 232 -6.72 38.92 -0.99
N LEU A 233 -6.72 38.17 -2.11
CA LEU A 233 -6.46 36.71 -2.22
C LEU A 233 -7.53 35.85 -1.56
N LYS A 234 -8.69 36.44 -1.25
CA LYS A 234 -9.82 35.70 -0.74
C LYS A 234 -10.55 34.99 -1.86
N HIS A 235 -11.16 33.86 -1.52
CA HIS A 235 -11.96 33.11 -2.46
C HIS A 235 -13.27 32.61 -1.83
N GLU A 236 -14.23 32.34 -2.72
CA GLU A 236 -15.51 31.70 -2.41
C GLU A 236 -15.74 30.60 -3.44
N MET A 237 -16.11 29.40 -2.98
CA MET A 237 -16.45 28.31 -3.88
C MET A 237 -17.95 28.33 -4.19
N LEU A 238 -18.28 28.51 -5.46
CA LEU A 238 -19.65 28.41 -5.95
C LEU A 238 -19.91 26.94 -6.30
N ILE A 239 -20.80 26.29 -5.54
CA ILE A 239 -21.12 24.87 -5.72
C ILE A 239 -22.01 24.72 -6.97
N ASN A 240 -21.61 23.82 -7.86
CA ASN A 240 -22.38 23.54 -9.06
C ASN A 240 -23.67 22.75 -8.70
N PRO A 241 -24.86 23.19 -9.12
CA PRO A 241 -26.10 22.45 -8.84
C PRO A 241 -26.20 21.12 -9.61
N TYR A 242 -25.38 20.93 -10.65
CA TYR A 242 -25.36 19.74 -11.52
C TYR A 242 -24.19 18.78 -11.23
N VAL A 243 -23.60 18.85 -10.02
CA VAL A 243 -22.40 18.07 -9.64
C VAL A 243 -22.65 16.57 -9.69
N ILE A 244 -23.77 16.14 -9.11
CA ILE A 244 -24.06 14.72 -8.86
C ILE A 244 -24.42 14.06 -10.19
N GLY A 245 -23.52 13.23 -10.70
CA GLY A 245 -23.80 12.31 -11.81
C GLY A 245 -23.47 10.86 -11.48
N TYR A 246 -22.94 10.59 -10.29
CA TYR A 246 -22.69 9.24 -9.79
C TYR A 246 -23.43 9.08 -8.46
N THR A 247 -24.11 7.95 -8.28
CA THR A 247 -24.87 7.64 -7.06
C THR A 247 -24.82 6.15 -6.75
N THR A 248 -25.23 5.76 -5.54
CA THR A 248 -25.37 4.36 -5.13
C THR A 248 -26.82 4.01 -4.87
N VAL A 249 -27.18 2.72 -5.03
CA VAL A 249 -28.49 2.18 -4.65
C VAL A 249 -28.31 0.76 -4.11
N ASN A 250 -29.07 0.41 -3.06
CA ASN A 250 -29.07 -0.96 -2.56
C ASN A 250 -29.84 -1.92 -3.49
N LEU A 251 -29.28 -3.10 -3.73
CA LEU A 251 -29.89 -4.15 -4.55
C LEU A 251 -31.32 -4.50 -4.09
N GLN A 252 -31.57 -4.58 -2.79
CA GLN A 252 -32.89 -4.92 -2.25
C GLN A 252 -33.93 -3.83 -2.53
N GLU A 253 -33.53 -2.55 -2.49
CA GLU A 253 -34.42 -1.43 -2.80
C GLU A 253 -34.84 -1.45 -4.27
N VAL A 254 -33.91 -1.77 -5.17
CA VAL A 254 -34.22 -1.90 -6.60
C VAL A 254 -35.14 -3.09 -6.84
N LEU A 255 -34.82 -4.27 -6.30
CA LEU A 255 -35.61 -5.48 -6.52
C LEU A 255 -37.04 -5.35 -5.95
N ASN A 256 -37.21 -4.62 -4.84
CA ASN A 256 -38.51 -4.42 -4.18
C ASN A 256 -39.32 -3.20 -4.69
N ASP A 257 -38.92 -2.54 -5.78
CA ASP A 257 -39.60 -1.33 -6.31
C ASP A 257 -39.62 -0.15 -5.33
N GLN A 258 -38.61 -0.05 -4.45
CA GLN A 258 -38.48 1.01 -3.46
C GLN A 258 -37.43 2.07 -3.84
N ALA A 259 -36.77 1.91 -4.99
CA ALA A 259 -35.78 2.86 -5.49
C ALA A 259 -36.44 4.19 -5.92
N ASN A 260 -35.91 5.31 -5.44
CA ASN A 260 -36.43 6.64 -5.77
C ASN A 260 -36.06 7.04 -7.22
N GLU A 261 -37.05 7.11 -8.11
CA GLU A 261 -36.87 7.45 -9.53
C GLU A 261 -36.19 8.81 -9.74
N GLU A 262 -36.60 9.85 -9.01
CA GLU A 262 -36.02 11.20 -9.11
C GLU A 262 -34.55 11.24 -8.66
N ALA A 263 -34.17 10.37 -7.72
CA ALA A 263 -32.80 10.29 -7.25
C ALA A 263 -31.86 9.63 -8.27
N LEU A 264 -32.38 8.89 -9.26
CA LEU A 264 -31.62 8.02 -10.17
C LEU A 264 -31.62 8.48 -11.62
N LYS A 265 -32.62 9.26 -11.99
CA LYS A 265 -32.77 9.80 -13.34
C LYS A 265 -31.51 10.58 -13.78
N ASP A 266 -31.04 10.28 -14.98
CA ASP A 266 -29.88 10.90 -15.64
C ASP A 266 -28.55 10.77 -14.86
N LYS A 267 -28.41 9.75 -13.99
CA LYS A 267 -27.19 9.47 -13.20
C LYS A 267 -26.60 8.09 -13.49
N HIS A 268 -25.30 7.96 -13.28
CA HIS A 268 -24.57 6.70 -13.23
C HIS A 268 -24.74 6.04 -11.85
N VAL A 269 -25.28 4.82 -11.82
CA VAL A 269 -25.66 4.14 -10.56
C VAL A 269 -24.73 2.98 -10.23
N MET A 270 -24.24 2.91 -9.00
CA MET A 270 -23.54 1.73 -8.45
C MET A 270 -24.48 0.94 -7.55
N LEU A 271 -24.67 -0.34 -7.86
CA LEU A 271 -25.44 -1.26 -7.01
C LEU A 271 -24.62 -1.71 -5.80
N LEU A 272 -25.24 -1.68 -4.62
CA LEU A 272 -24.67 -2.13 -3.35
C LEU A 272 -25.40 -3.39 -2.86
N GLY A 273 -24.67 -4.38 -2.33
CA GLY A 273 -25.23 -5.59 -1.72
C GLY A 273 -24.69 -6.89 -2.33
N ASP A 274 -25.23 -8.03 -1.89
CA ASP A 274 -24.85 -9.36 -2.38
C ASP A 274 -25.36 -9.62 -3.80
N LEU A 275 -24.53 -9.20 -4.76
CA LEU A 275 -24.78 -9.29 -6.18
C LEU A 275 -24.43 -10.70 -6.68
N SER A 276 -25.43 -11.40 -7.23
CA SER A 276 -25.20 -12.51 -8.17
C SER A 276 -25.41 -11.99 -9.58
N HIS A 277 -24.85 -12.65 -10.59
CA HIS A 277 -25.00 -12.25 -12.00
C HIS A 277 -26.47 -12.02 -12.38
N LEU A 278 -27.36 -12.94 -11.97
CA LEU A 278 -28.81 -12.81 -12.20
C LEU A 278 -29.42 -11.59 -11.52
N LYS A 279 -29.11 -11.37 -10.23
CA LYS A 279 -29.64 -10.23 -9.47
C LYS A 279 -29.12 -8.90 -10.01
N TYR A 280 -27.85 -8.85 -10.43
CA TYR A 280 -27.25 -7.68 -11.06
C TYR A 280 -27.96 -7.34 -12.36
N VAL A 281 -28.15 -8.29 -13.28
CA VAL A 281 -28.83 -8.04 -14.56
C VAL A 281 -30.25 -7.55 -14.35
N MET A 282 -31.01 -8.19 -13.45
CA MET A 282 -32.38 -7.75 -13.13
C MET A 282 -32.43 -6.33 -12.55
N ALA A 283 -31.55 -6.03 -11.59
CA ALA A 283 -31.49 -4.70 -10.98
C ALA A 283 -30.98 -3.64 -11.97
N ARG A 284 -30.02 -3.99 -12.83
CA ARG A 284 -29.50 -3.12 -13.88
C ARG A 284 -30.60 -2.72 -14.86
N ASP A 285 -31.32 -3.69 -15.42
CA ASP A 285 -32.35 -3.42 -16.42
C ASP A 285 -33.49 -2.57 -15.83
N LYS A 286 -33.80 -2.79 -14.55
CA LYS A 286 -34.77 -1.98 -13.79
C LYS A 286 -34.29 -0.56 -13.51
N LEU A 287 -33.02 -0.38 -13.14
CA LEU A 287 -32.43 0.95 -12.99
C LEU A 287 -32.42 1.73 -14.32
N LEU A 288 -32.10 1.07 -15.43
CA LEU A 288 -32.15 1.67 -16.76
C LEU A 288 -33.59 2.06 -17.14
N SER A 289 -34.60 1.25 -16.78
CA SER A 289 -36.00 1.60 -17.00
C SER A 289 -36.49 2.78 -16.14
N LEU A 290 -35.90 2.97 -14.96
CA LEU A 290 -36.13 4.12 -14.07
C LEU A 290 -35.36 5.37 -14.50
N GLY A 291 -34.68 5.34 -15.65
CA GLY A 291 -34.00 6.50 -16.23
C GLY A 291 -32.55 6.70 -15.76
N ALA A 292 -31.92 5.70 -15.15
CA ALA A 292 -30.47 5.75 -14.90
C ALA A 292 -29.70 5.85 -16.24
N GLN A 293 -28.70 6.72 -16.28
CA GLN A 293 -27.88 6.95 -17.49
C GLN A 293 -26.97 5.75 -17.78
N SER A 294 -26.41 5.15 -16.74
CA SER A 294 -25.75 3.85 -16.80
C SER A 294 -25.72 3.21 -15.43
N VAL A 295 -25.42 1.92 -15.38
CA VAL A 295 -25.15 1.19 -14.13
C VAL A 295 -23.71 0.72 -14.17
N ARG A 296 -22.99 0.82 -13.06
CA ARG A 296 -21.59 0.38 -12.96
C ARG A 296 -21.53 -1.13 -13.21
N ASP A 297 -20.66 -1.53 -14.14
CA ASP A 297 -20.38 -2.93 -14.38
C ASP A 297 -19.94 -3.62 -13.10
N TRP A 298 -20.62 -4.73 -12.80
CA TRP A 298 -20.29 -5.59 -11.68
C TRP A 298 -19.11 -6.47 -12.06
N ASN A 299 -17.92 -6.08 -11.60
CA ASN A 299 -16.79 -7.00 -11.51
C ASN A 299 -16.82 -7.68 -10.14
N PRO A 300 -16.92 -9.01 -10.06
CA PRO A 300 -16.86 -9.71 -8.78
C PRO A 300 -15.44 -9.60 -8.20
N THR A 301 -15.18 -8.56 -7.42
CA THR A 301 -13.98 -8.52 -6.57
C THR A 301 -14.18 -9.52 -5.42
N GLY A 302 -13.38 -10.59 -5.43
CA GLY A 302 -13.48 -11.71 -4.50
C GLY A 302 -13.37 -11.30 -3.03
N PHE A 303 -14.41 -11.61 -2.27
CA PHE A 303 -14.35 -11.78 -0.81
C PHE A 303 -14.70 -13.23 -0.49
N LYS A 304 -13.75 -13.92 0.15
CA LYS A 304 -13.86 -15.31 0.64
C LYS A 304 -14.96 -15.42 1.70
N SER A 305 -15.79 -16.47 1.62
CA SER A 305 -16.39 -17.13 2.80
C SER A 305 -17.23 -18.36 2.44
N HIS A 306 -16.79 -19.50 2.98
CA HIS A 306 -17.58 -20.63 3.49
C HIS A 306 -18.44 -21.51 2.56
N SER A 307 -17.86 -22.67 2.24
CA SER A 307 -18.37 -24.04 2.44
C SER A 307 -19.77 -24.44 1.97
N ASP A 308 -19.79 -25.64 1.37
CA ASP A 308 -20.90 -26.59 1.27
C ASP A 308 -21.97 -26.37 0.18
N ARG A 309 -21.75 -26.96 -1.01
CA ARG A 309 -22.36 -28.25 -1.43
C ARG A 309 -22.47 -28.41 -2.96
N ALA A 310 -22.16 -29.64 -3.38
CA ALA A 310 -22.72 -30.38 -4.50
C ALA A 310 -22.35 -29.93 -5.94
N ALA A 311 -21.19 -30.42 -6.40
CA ALA A 311 -20.93 -30.60 -7.82
C ALA A 311 -21.72 -31.82 -8.33
N LEU A 312 -22.74 -31.58 -9.16
CA LEU A 312 -23.28 -32.54 -10.11
C LEU A 312 -22.76 -32.10 -11.49
N GLY A 313 -21.80 -32.85 -12.03
CA GLY A 313 -21.30 -32.61 -13.37
C GLY A 313 -22.32 -32.98 -14.45
N PRO A 314 -22.17 -32.46 -15.68
CA PRO A 314 -22.77 -33.06 -16.85
C PRO A 314 -21.69 -33.72 -17.73
N SER A 315 -21.89 -35.01 -17.92
CA SER A 315 -21.31 -35.86 -18.95
C SER A 315 -21.99 -35.62 -20.32
N VAL A 316 -21.21 -35.54 -21.41
CA VAL A 316 -21.63 -35.72 -22.82
C VAL A 316 -20.43 -36.34 -23.59
N PRO A 317 -20.60 -37.06 -24.72
CA PRO A 317 -20.27 -38.48 -24.84
C PRO A 317 -19.02 -38.75 -25.69
N ALA A 318 -18.50 -39.98 -25.58
CA ALA A 318 -17.41 -40.48 -26.42
C ALA A 318 -17.92 -40.78 -27.85
N SER A 319 -17.89 -39.80 -28.74
CA SER A 319 -18.05 -40.03 -30.20
C SER A 319 -17.30 -39.02 -31.07
N ASP A 320 -16.10 -38.61 -30.66
CA ASP A 320 -15.24 -37.66 -31.42
C ASP A 320 -13.96 -38.29 -31.99
N ALA A 321 -13.95 -39.61 -32.15
CA ALA A 321 -12.83 -40.33 -32.78
C ALA A 321 -13.30 -41.19 -33.95
N SER A 322 -13.76 -40.57 -35.03
CA SER A 322 -13.75 -41.20 -36.36
C SER A 322 -14.16 -40.22 -37.45
N PHE A 323 -13.17 -39.63 -38.13
CA PHE A 323 -13.36 -39.12 -39.48
C PHE A 323 -12.36 -39.83 -40.41
N GLN A 324 -12.91 -40.54 -41.40
CA GLN A 324 -12.19 -41.19 -42.48
C GLN A 324 -11.59 -40.13 -43.43
N PRO A 325 -10.43 -40.38 -44.05
CA PRO A 325 -9.87 -39.48 -45.05
C PRO A 325 -10.73 -39.51 -46.33
N LEU A 326 -11.18 -38.34 -46.77
CA LEU A 326 -11.85 -38.13 -48.05
C LEU A 326 -10.84 -38.15 -49.20
N GLU A 327 -11.28 -38.73 -50.32
CA GLU A 327 -10.56 -39.22 -51.49
C GLU A 327 -9.50 -38.28 -52.10
N GLU A 328 -8.41 -38.91 -52.58
CA GLU A 328 -7.35 -38.30 -53.38
C GLU A 328 -7.89 -37.65 -54.67
N PRO A 329 -7.31 -36.53 -55.13
CA PRO A 329 -7.68 -35.93 -56.40
C PRO A 329 -7.38 -36.90 -57.55
N ARG A 330 -8.39 -37.13 -58.41
CA ARG A 330 -8.28 -37.97 -59.62
C ARG A 330 -7.09 -37.54 -60.48
N LYS A 331 -6.22 -38.51 -60.78
CA LYS A 331 -5.18 -38.39 -61.81
C LYS A 331 -5.86 -38.10 -63.16
N PHE A 332 -5.50 -36.99 -63.79
CA PHE A 332 -5.81 -36.76 -65.20
C PHE A 332 -4.89 -37.64 -66.05
N GLU A 333 -5.50 -38.42 -66.94
CA GLU A 333 -4.80 -39.31 -67.89
C GLU A 333 -4.08 -38.52 -68.98
N ASP A 334 -2.92 -39.07 -69.38
CA ASP A 334 -2.01 -38.60 -70.42
C ASP A 334 -2.72 -38.37 -71.77
N ILE A 335 -2.54 -37.17 -72.34
CA ILE A 335 -2.63 -36.97 -73.79
C ILE A 335 -1.34 -36.33 -74.26
N THR A 336 -0.63 -37.10 -75.08
CA THR A 336 0.65 -36.85 -75.74
C THR A 336 0.69 -35.56 -76.57
N GLY A 337 1.77 -34.78 -76.48
CA GLY A 337 2.14 -33.80 -77.51
C GLY A 337 3.00 -32.62 -77.08
N ASP A 338 4.31 -32.79 -77.21
CA ASP A 338 5.38 -31.79 -77.33
C ASP A 338 6.00 -31.06 -76.12
N ARG A 339 7.34 -30.98 -76.22
CA ARG A 339 8.35 -30.76 -75.18
C ARG A 339 8.41 -29.32 -74.65
N VAL A 340 8.32 -29.16 -73.33
CA VAL A 340 9.00 -28.10 -72.57
C VAL A 340 9.69 -28.71 -71.34
N SER A 341 10.95 -28.31 -71.14
CA SER A 341 11.96 -28.82 -70.19
C SER A 341 11.48 -28.98 -68.74
N SER A 342 11.66 -30.19 -68.20
CA SER A 342 11.24 -30.66 -66.87
C SER A 342 12.22 -30.33 -65.73
N SER A 343 12.57 -29.06 -65.51
CA SER A 343 13.52 -28.68 -64.43
C SER A 343 13.02 -27.61 -63.45
N ALA A 344 11.71 -27.32 -63.38
CA ALA A 344 11.20 -26.18 -62.61
C ALA A 344 10.04 -26.47 -61.61
N LEU A 345 9.65 -27.72 -61.37
CA LEU A 345 8.41 -28.02 -60.61
C LEU A 345 8.59 -29.10 -59.52
N ASP A 346 9.64 -28.99 -58.71
CA ASP A 346 9.72 -29.70 -57.43
C ASP A 346 9.67 -28.64 -56.30
N TYR A 347 8.47 -28.17 -55.96
CA TYR A 347 8.28 -27.15 -54.92
C TYR A 347 7.19 -27.57 -53.92
N GLN A 348 7.61 -28.05 -52.75
CA GLN A 348 6.76 -28.16 -51.55
C GLN A 348 7.42 -27.36 -50.42
N PRO A 349 7.05 -26.09 -50.21
CA PRO A 349 7.48 -25.36 -49.02
C PRO A 349 6.64 -25.86 -47.83
N ARG A 350 7.12 -26.88 -47.12
CA ARG A 350 6.60 -27.21 -45.79
C ARG A 350 7.16 -26.20 -44.78
N ALA A 351 6.35 -25.24 -44.36
CA ALA A 351 6.65 -24.44 -43.18
C ALA A 351 6.53 -25.36 -41.95
N ASN A 352 7.63 -25.56 -41.23
CA ASN A 352 7.65 -26.32 -39.98
C ASN A 352 7.09 -25.45 -38.85
N LYS A 353 6.22 -26.03 -38.02
CA LYS A 353 5.63 -25.33 -36.87
C LYS A 353 6.72 -24.92 -35.86
N LEU A 354 6.70 -23.68 -35.40
CA LEU A 354 7.60 -23.13 -34.36
C LEU A 354 7.37 -23.85 -33.02
N ASP A 355 8.34 -24.65 -32.59
CA ASP A 355 8.33 -25.28 -31.28
C ASP A 355 9.04 -24.42 -30.23
N PHE A 356 8.27 -23.54 -29.58
CA PHE A 356 8.79 -22.67 -28.52
C PHE A 356 9.54 -23.42 -27.39
N ALA A 357 9.21 -24.69 -27.11
CA ALA A 357 9.89 -25.46 -26.07
C ALA A 357 11.29 -25.93 -26.50
N ALA A 358 11.47 -26.22 -27.78
CA ALA A 358 12.77 -26.51 -28.39
C ALA A 358 13.60 -25.21 -28.49
N GLU A 359 12.99 -24.12 -28.95
CA GLU A 359 13.64 -22.80 -29.04
C GLU A 359 14.12 -22.29 -27.67
N ALA A 360 13.32 -22.48 -26.61
CA ALA A 360 13.69 -22.11 -25.24
C ALA A 360 14.95 -22.84 -24.75
N ARG A 361 15.10 -24.11 -25.14
CA ARG A 361 16.29 -24.91 -24.82
C ARG A 361 17.50 -24.38 -25.57
N GLU A 362 17.39 -24.22 -26.89
CA GLU A 362 18.48 -23.73 -27.75
C GLU A 362 18.96 -22.34 -27.30
N TYR A 363 18.01 -21.45 -26.99
CA TYR A 363 18.29 -20.12 -26.45
C TYR A 363 19.13 -20.18 -25.17
N ILE A 364 18.72 -20.94 -24.15
CA ILE A 364 19.46 -21.05 -22.89
C ILE A 364 20.83 -21.70 -23.08
N THR A 365 20.95 -22.68 -23.97
CA THR A 365 22.23 -23.32 -24.28
C THR A 365 23.19 -22.37 -25.01
N SER A 366 22.67 -21.39 -25.76
CA SER A 366 23.46 -20.40 -26.49
C SER A 366 23.94 -19.20 -25.65
N LEU A 367 23.38 -19.01 -24.44
CA LEU A 367 23.67 -17.85 -23.59
C LEU A 367 24.91 -18.04 -22.70
N GLU A 368 25.69 -16.99 -22.55
CA GLU A 368 26.69 -16.85 -21.48
C GLU A 368 25.97 -16.41 -20.19
N LEU A 369 25.65 -17.38 -19.32
CA LEU A 369 24.94 -17.15 -18.05
C LEU A 369 25.89 -16.74 -16.92
N ASP A 370 25.41 -15.91 -16.00
CA ASP A 370 26.10 -15.58 -14.75
C ASP A 370 26.38 -16.85 -13.92
N SER A 371 27.38 -16.80 -13.04
CA SER A 371 27.84 -17.98 -12.29
C SER A 371 26.75 -18.63 -11.42
N SER A 372 25.80 -17.86 -10.88
CA SER A 372 24.65 -18.40 -10.11
C SER A 372 23.66 -19.15 -11.01
N LEU A 373 23.34 -18.59 -12.18
CA LEU A 373 22.39 -19.15 -13.14
C LEU A 373 22.97 -20.31 -13.96
N SER A 374 24.28 -20.30 -14.21
CA SER A 374 24.99 -21.37 -14.91
C SER A 374 24.88 -22.71 -14.16
N LEU A 375 24.98 -22.68 -12.82
CA LEU A 375 24.78 -23.87 -11.97
C LEU A 375 23.33 -24.40 -12.01
N ARG A 376 22.37 -23.56 -12.42
CA ARG A 376 20.93 -23.86 -12.52
C ARG A 376 20.42 -23.93 -13.96
N GLN A 377 21.30 -24.10 -14.95
CA GLN A 377 20.91 -24.08 -16.37
C GLN A 377 19.82 -25.09 -16.74
N GLU A 378 19.90 -26.33 -16.24
CA GLU A 378 18.86 -27.35 -16.47
C GLU A 378 17.50 -26.99 -15.85
N GLU A 379 17.54 -26.28 -14.72
CA GLU A 379 16.35 -25.81 -14.03
C GLU A 379 15.69 -24.66 -14.78
N LEU A 380 16.49 -23.72 -15.30
CA LEU A 380 16.02 -22.65 -16.19
C LEU A 380 15.29 -23.22 -17.42
N ILE A 381 15.87 -24.22 -18.09
CA ILE A 381 15.25 -24.87 -19.27
C ILE A 381 13.92 -25.51 -18.90
N ARG A 382 13.89 -26.25 -17.78
CA ARG A 382 12.69 -26.95 -17.30
C ARG A 382 11.57 -25.97 -16.94
N VAL A 383 11.89 -24.92 -16.18
CA VAL A 383 10.93 -23.88 -15.79
C VAL A 383 10.36 -23.21 -17.03
N GLY A 384 11.20 -22.85 -18.01
CA GLY A 384 10.73 -22.29 -19.29
C GLY A 384 9.78 -23.21 -20.04
N GLN A 385 10.13 -24.49 -20.16
CA GLN A 385 9.28 -25.48 -20.84
C GLN A 385 7.96 -25.71 -20.12
N ARG A 386 7.95 -25.77 -18.77
CA ARG A 386 6.73 -25.85 -17.98
C ARG A 386 5.86 -24.61 -18.11
N MET A 387 6.45 -23.42 -18.10
CA MET A 387 5.73 -22.17 -18.32
C MET A 387 5.05 -22.16 -19.70
N ILE A 388 5.75 -22.60 -20.75
CA ILE A 388 5.18 -22.74 -22.11
C ILE A 388 4.00 -23.71 -22.11
N GLN A 389 4.11 -24.85 -21.42
CA GLN A 389 3.06 -25.86 -21.34
C GLN A 389 1.83 -25.36 -20.57
N VAL A 390 2.01 -24.81 -19.37
CA VAL A 390 0.92 -24.29 -18.54
C VAL A 390 0.21 -23.16 -19.26
N SER A 391 0.96 -22.22 -19.83
CA SER A 391 0.37 -21.09 -20.54
C SER A 391 -0.47 -21.49 -21.76
N ARG A 392 -0.20 -22.64 -22.38
CA ARG A 392 -1.05 -23.17 -23.47
C ARG A 392 -2.40 -23.69 -22.95
N GLY A 393 -2.43 -24.27 -21.75
CA GLY A 393 -3.67 -24.72 -21.11
C GLY A 393 -4.53 -23.58 -20.54
N LEU A 394 -3.93 -22.41 -20.31
CA LEU A 394 -4.63 -21.20 -19.83
C LEU A 394 -5.32 -20.41 -20.94
N VAL A 395 -5.04 -20.69 -22.21
CA VAL A 395 -5.74 -20.04 -23.34
C VAL A 395 -7.17 -20.58 -23.49
N ASP A 396 -7.45 -21.78 -22.98
CA ASP A 396 -8.76 -22.45 -23.06
C ASP A 396 -9.63 -22.23 -21.80
N GLN A 397 -9.17 -21.42 -20.83
CA GLN A 397 -9.87 -21.14 -19.58
C GLN A 397 -10.17 -19.64 -19.51
N ASP A 398 -11.45 -19.28 -19.33
CA ASP A 398 -11.94 -17.90 -19.27
C ASP A 398 -11.03 -17.01 -18.39
N GLU A 399 -10.70 -15.81 -18.87
CA GLU A 399 -9.78 -14.83 -18.23
C GLU A 399 -10.22 -14.34 -16.83
N ASP A 400 -11.31 -14.90 -16.27
CA ASP A 400 -12.00 -14.49 -15.04
C ASP A 400 -11.68 -15.33 -13.79
N GLU A 401 -10.89 -16.41 -13.90
CA GLU A 401 -10.37 -17.12 -12.72
C GLU A 401 -9.03 -16.50 -12.24
N ASP A 402 -8.99 -16.05 -10.98
CA ASP A 402 -7.75 -15.67 -10.28
C ASP A 402 -6.78 -16.87 -10.25
N LEU A 403 -5.95 -16.98 -11.29
CA LEU A 403 -4.94 -18.02 -11.44
C LEU A 403 -3.92 -17.97 -10.30
N GLN A 404 -4.19 -18.74 -9.24
CA GLN A 404 -3.23 -19.00 -8.17
C GLN A 404 -2.17 -19.97 -8.66
N LEU A 405 -1.12 -19.41 -9.26
CA LEU A 405 0.07 -20.15 -9.65
C LEU A 405 1.03 -20.22 -8.47
N ASN A 406 1.38 -21.43 -8.05
CA ASN A 406 2.41 -21.66 -7.03
C ASN A 406 3.76 -21.90 -7.71
N TYR A 407 4.75 -21.05 -7.43
CA TYR A 407 6.10 -21.15 -7.99
C TYR A 407 6.80 -22.49 -7.68
N GLU A 408 6.50 -23.11 -6.53
CA GLU A 408 7.11 -24.38 -6.11
C GLU A 408 6.81 -25.53 -7.09
N VAL A 409 5.64 -25.51 -7.73
CA VAL A 409 5.24 -26.51 -8.76
C VAL A 409 6.14 -26.42 -9.99
N PHE A 410 6.62 -25.22 -10.32
CA PHE A 410 7.50 -25.01 -11.47
C PHE A 410 8.94 -25.44 -11.17
N LEU A 411 9.36 -25.38 -9.91
CA LEU A 411 10.69 -25.80 -9.44
C LEU A 411 10.78 -27.29 -9.09
N ASP A 412 9.65 -27.94 -8.79
CA ASP A 412 9.66 -29.31 -8.29
C ASP A 412 10.30 -30.31 -9.28
N ARG A 413 11.27 -31.08 -8.78
CA ARG A 413 11.94 -32.16 -9.50
C ARG A 413 11.15 -33.47 -9.45
N SER A 414 10.24 -33.62 -8.48
CA SER A 414 9.55 -34.87 -8.13
C SER A 414 8.31 -35.16 -8.99
N THR A 415 7.68 -34.12 -9.57
CA THR A 415 6.76 -34.33 -10.69
C THR A 415 7.56 -34.86 -11.89
N GLN A 416 7.73 -36.19 -11.92
CA GLN A 416 7.83 -36.94 -13.16
C GLN A 416 6.81 -36.35 -14.12
N ALA A 417 7.28 -36.04 -15.32
CA ALA A 417 6.51 -35.68 -16.49
C ALA A 417 4.98 -35.69 -16.27
N ILE A 418 4.33 -34.52 -16.38
CA ILE A 418 3.07 -34.51 -17.14
C ILE A 418 3.48 -35.16 -18.46
N SER A 419 3.08 -36.42 -18.61
CA SER A 419 3.74 -37.46 -19.37
C SER A 419 4.55 -36.98 -20.57
N THR A 420 5.75 -37.54 -20.75
CA THR A 420 6.24 -37.92 -22.08
C THR A 420 5.19 -38.84 -22.72
N ARG A 421 4.07 -38.27 -23.15
CA ARG A 421 3.45 -38.67 -24.39
C ARG A 421 4.52 -38.36 -25.40
N SER A 422 5.03 -39.41 -26.05
CA SER A 422 5.74 -39.27 -27.31
C SER A 422 5.05 -38.17 -28.13
N ALA A 423 5.79 -37.41 -28.94
CA ALA A 423 5.24 -36.41 -29.85
C ALA A 423 4.09 -36.95 -30.75
N THR A 424 3.83 -38.26 -30.72
CA THR A 424 2.71 -38.97 -31.34
C THR A 424 1.42 -39.06 -30.50
N ASP A 425 1.45 -38.92 -29.17
CA ASP A 425 0.30 -39.14 -28.27
C ASP A 425 -0.29 -37.87 -27.63
N LEU A 426 0.28 -36.70 -27.93
CA LEU A 426 -0.30 -35.37 -27.63
C LEU A 426 -1.40 -34.96 -28.63
N LYS A 427 -2.21 -35.93 -29.09
CA LYS A 427 -3.45 -35.69 -29.86
C LYS A 427 -4.64 -35.27 -28.97
N GLY A 428 -4.42 -34.99 -27.69
CA GLY A 428 -5.49 -34.74 -26.70
C GLY A 428 -5.35 -33.47 -25.86
N ALA A 429 -4.55 -32.49 -26.29
CA ALA A 429 -4.71 -31.10 -25.88
C ALA A 429 -5.09 -30.35 -27.17
N SER A 430 -6.39 -30.25 -27.43
CA SER A 430 -6.89 -29.70 -28.68
C SER A 430 -6.62 -28.20 -28.71
N ASN A 431 -5.49 -27.78 -29.31
CA ASN A 431 -5.47 -26.50 -30.01
C ASN A 431 -6.63 -26.56 -31.00
N HIS A 432 -7.78 -25.97 -30.67
CA HIS A 432 -8.96 -25.96 -31.52
C HIS A 432 -8.54 -25.39 -32.88
N THR A 433 -8.38 -26.28 -33.86
CA THR A 433 -7.95 -25.91 -35.19
C THR A 433 -9.21 -25.80 -36.03
N PHE A 434 -9.62 -24.58 -36.33
CA PHE A 434 -10.82 -24.34 -37.13
C PHE A 434 -10.49 -24.51 -38.61
N ALA A 435 -10.86 -25.66 -39.19
CA ALA A 435 -10.73 -25.92 -40.62
C ALA A 435 -11.82 -25.17 -41.41
N ALA A 436 -11.50 -23.95 -41.86
CA ALA A 436 -12.42 -23.09 -42.61
C ALA A 436 -12.45 -23.46 -44.10
N VAL A 437 -13.15 -24.56 -44.40
CA VAL A 437 -13.49 -24.98 -45.75
C VAL A 437 -14.93 -24.53 -46.05
N PRO A 438 -15.16 -23.50 -46.89
CA PRO A 438 -16.50 -23.01 -47.17
C PRO A 438 -17.30 -24.08 -47.94
N SER A 439 -18.57 -24.24 -47.57
CA SER A 439 -19.51 -25.17 -48.22
C SER A 439 -20.58 -24.40 -48.98
N THR A 440 -21.33 -23.53 -48.30
CA THR A 440 -22.37 -22.70 -48.93
C THR A 440 -22.37 -21.30 -48.33
N LEU A 441 -22.66 -20.29 -49.15
CA LEU A 441 -22.87 -18.92 -48.72
C LEU A 441 -24.23 -18.43 -49.23
N THR A 442 -25.13 -18.10 -48.31
CA THR A 442 -26.44 -17.55 -48.61
C THR A 442 -26.50 -16.09 -48.21
N ILE A 443 -26.84 -15.21 -49.16
CA ILE A 443 -26.82 -13.76 -49.01
C ILE A 443 -28.23 -13.25 -49.30
N THR A 444 -28.85 -12.59 -48.33
CA THR A 444 -30.21 -12.06 -48.46
C THR A 444 -30.24 -10.57 -48.13
N ASN A 445 -30.71 -9.74 -49.07
CA ASN A 445 -30.89 -8.28 -48.92
C ASN A 445 -29.66 -7.54 -48.34
N PHE A 446 -28.45 -7.95 -48.73
CA PHE A 446 -27.18 -7.42 -48.25
C PHE A 446 -26.48 -6.63 -49.36
N LEU A 447 -26.05 -5.41 -49.07
CA LEU A 447 -25.45 -4.47 -50.03
C LEU A 447 -26.27 -4.38 -51.33
N SER A 448 -25.68 -4.73 -52.48
CA SER A 448 -26.33 -4.66 -53.79
C SER A 448 -27.24 -5.86 -54.12
N VAL A 449 -27.31 -6.87 -53.25
CA VAL A 449 -28.19 -8.04 -53.44
C VAL A 449 -29.62 -7.70 -52.99
N GLN A 450 -30.60 -8.01 -53.84
CA GLN A 450 -32.02 -7.98 -53.49
C GLN A 450 -32.57 -9.40 -53.51
N ASN A 451 -33.41 -9.76 -52.54
CA ASN A 451 -33.84 -11.13 -52.27
C ASN A 451 -32.65 -12.01 -51.86
N THR A 452 -32.68 -13.29 -52.19
CA THR A 452 -31.71 -14.29 -51.72
C THR A 452 -30.88 -14.82 -52.89
N ILE A 453 -29.56 -14.87 -52.70
CA ILE A 453 -28.61 -15.58 -53.56
C ILE A 453 -27.94 -16.67 -52.72
N THR A 454 -27.90 -17.91 -53.21
CA THR A 454 -27.20 -19.02 -52.54
C THR A 454 -26.10 -19.57 -53.44
N ILE A 455 -24.87 -19.54 -52.94
CA ILE A 455 -23.67 -19.96 -53.67
C ILE A 455 -23.12 -21.22 -53.04
N ASP A 456 -22.97 -22.27 -53.84
CA ASP A 456 -22.36 -23.52 -53.44
C ASP A 456 -20.89 -23.59 -53.88
N PHE A 457 -19.97 -23.74 -52.92
CA PHE A 457 -18.52 -23.79 -53.19
C PHE A 457 -18.05 -25.11 -53.82
N ARG A 458 -18.93 -26.09 -54.00
CA ARG A 458 -18.65 -27.33 -54.74
C ARG A 458 -19.09 -27.22 -56.20
N TYR A 459 -20.25 -26.62 -56.45
CA TYR A 459 -20.86 -26.57 -57.79
C TYR A 459 -20.64 -25.23 -58.50
N ASP A 460 -20.88 -24.11 -57.81
CA ASP A 460 -20.85 -22.78 -58.40
C ASP A 460 -19.42 -22.23 -58.49
N LEU A 461 -18.64 -22.36 -57.41
CA LEU A 461 -17.21 -22.03 -57.36
C LEU A 461 -16.35 -23.30 -57.24
N ALA A 462 -16.05 -23.94 -58.37
CA ALA A 462 -15.14 -25.08 -58.38
C ALA A 462 -13.77 -24.72 -57.76
N ARG A 463 -13.10 -25.69 -57.14
CA ARG A 463 -11.73 -25.53 -56.60
C ARG A 463 -10.80 -25.00 -57.68
N GLY A 464 -10.01 -24.00 -57.34
CA GLY A 464 -9.14 -23.30 -58.28
C GLY A 464 -9.22 -21.78 -58.16
N LEU A 465 -8.75 -21.10 -59.20
CA LEU A 465 -8.75 -19.64 -59.30
C LEU A 465 -10.06 -19.16 -59.95
N THR A 466 -10.75 -18.22 -59.32
CA THR A 466 -11.98 -17.61 -59.84
C THR A 466 -11.80 -16.09 -59.96
N PHE A 467 -11.99 -15.56 -61.16
CA PHE A 467 -12.03 -14.12 -61.43
C PHE A 467 -13.46 -13.59 -61.37
N LEU A 468 -13.69 -12.58 -60.54
CA LEU A 468 -14.93 -11.83 -60.45
C LEU A 468 -14.79 -10.53 -61.26
N VAL A 469 -15.51 -10.43 -62.38
CA VAL A 469 -15.37 -9.32 -63.34
C VAL A 469 -16.74 -8.69 -63.61
N GLY A 470 -16.79 -7.36 -63.74
CA GLY A 470 -18.05 -6.63 -63.95
C GLY A 470 -17.85 -5.12 -64.02
N GLU A 471 -18.92 -4.39 -64.32
CA GLU A 471 -18.90 -2.92 -64.29
C GLU A 471 -18.76 -2.36 -62.87
N ASN A 472 -18.39 -1.09 -62.72
CA ASN A 472 -18.31 -0.45 -61.41
C ASN A 472 -19.72 -0.30 -60.81
N GLY A 473 -19.85 -0.61 -59.52
CA GLY A 473 -21.16 -0.62 -58.85
C GLY A 473 -22.02 -1.87 -59.10
N SER A 474 -21.54 -2.87 -59.85
CA SER A 474 -22.31 -4.12 -60.08
C SER A 474 -22.37 -5.06 -58.87
N GLY A 475 -21.60 -4.78 -57.82
CA GLY A 475 -21.49 -5.61 -56.62
C GLY A 475 -20.31 -6.60 -56.64
N LYS A 476 -19.20 -6.29 -57.32
CA LYS A 476 -18.06 -7.22 -57.44
C LYS A 476 -17.49 -7.71 -56.10
N SER A 477 -17.23 -6.80 -55.17
CA SER A 477 -16.71 -7.15 -53.84
C SER A 477 -17.77 -7.70 -52.89
N MET A 478 -19.05 -7.82 -53.31
CA MET A 478 -20.16 -8.25 -52.44
C MET A 478 -19.91 -9.62 -51.83
N LEU A 479 -19.32 -10.55 -52.59
CA LEU A 479 -19.01 -11.89 -52.11
C LEU A 479 -18.00 -11.86 -50.95
N ILE A 480 -16.92 -11.10 -51.12
CA ILE A 480 -15.86 -10.93 -50.13
C ILE A 480 -16.44 -10.24 -48.89
N GLU A 481 -17.19 -9.15 -49.08
CA GLU A 481 -17.85 -8.40 -48.00
C GLU A 481 -18.82 -9.26 -47.19
N ALA A 482 -19.62 -10.11 -47.86
CA ALA A 482 -20.56 -10.98 -47.19
C ALA A 482 -19.86 -12.01 -46.30
N MET A 483 -18.79 -12.65 -46.79
CA MET A 483 -18.02 -13.62 -45.99
C MET A 483 -17.36 -12.97 -44.76
N VAL A 484 -16.78 -11.78 -44.93
CA VAL A 484 -16.11 -11.05 -43.84
C VAL A 484 -17.14 -10.56 -42.82
N TRP A 485 -18.21 -9.91 -43.26
CA TRP A 485 -19.25 -9.38 -42.39
C TRP A 485 -19.97 -10.50 -41.62
N CYS A 486 -20.23 -11.64 -42.26
CA CYS A 486 -20.85 -12.79 -41.58
C CYS A 486 -20.03 -13.24 -40.36
N GLN A 487 -18.71 -13.38 -40.53
CA GLN A 487 -17.80 -13.88 -39.49
C GLN A 487 -17.52 -12.82 -38.41
N PHE A 488 -17.26 -11.56 -38.80
CA PHE A 488 -16.72 -10.55 -37.88
C PHE A 488 -17.66 -9.38 -37.57
N GLY A 489 -18.78 -9.25 -38.29
CA GLY A 489 -19.69 -8.11 -38.16
C GLY A 489 -19.14 -6.78 -38.70
N GLN A 490 -17.99 -6.81 -39.36
CA GLN A 490 -17.30 -5.67 -39.97
C GLN A 490 -17.12 -5.92 -41.47
N CYS A 491 -17.17 -4.86 -42.27
CA CYS A 491 -16.90 -4.91 -43.71
C CYS A 491 -15.41 -4.65 -43.98
N VAL A 492 -14.93 -4.97 -45.18
CA VAL A 492 -13.55 -4.68 -45.61
C VAL A 492 -13.37 -3.20 -45.85
N ARG A 493 -14.38 -2.54 -46.42
CA ARG A 493 -14.39 -1.09 -46.66
C ARG A 493 -14.46 -0.30 -45.36
N SER A 494 -13.59 0.70 -45.24
CA SER A 494 -13.60 1.66 -44.13
C SER A 494 -14.74 2.68 -44.28
N GLY A 495 -15.28 3.16 -43.15
CA GLY A 495 -16.25 4.27 -43.13
C GLY A 495 -17.73 3.91 -43.36
N MET A 496 -18.08 2.62 -43.45
CA MET A 496 -19.48 2.17 -43.50
C MET A 496 -20.13 2.18 -42.12
N ALA A 497 -21.32 2.78 -41.99
CA ALA A 497 -22.13 2.66 -40.79
C ALA A 497 -22.74 1.26 -40.67
N VAL A 498 -23.11 0.86 -39.45
CA VAL A 498 -23.57 -0.51 -39.15
C VAL A 498 -24.85 -0.90 -39.91
N ASP A 499 -25.64 0.08 -40.37
CA ASP A 499 -26.86 -0.15 -41.15
C ASP A 499 -26.66 -0.14 -42.66
N ASP A 500 -25.51 0.34 -43.16
CA ASP A 500 -25.22 0.48 -44.60
C ASP A 500 -25.03 -0.88 -45.29
N VAL A 501 -24.94 -1.96 -44.51
CA VAL A 501 -24.91 -3.34 -45.01
C VAL A 501 -26.27 -3.81 -45.51
N VAL A 502 -27.36 -3.17 -45.09
CA VAL A 502 -28.72 -3.51 -45.51
C VAL A 502 -28.98 -2.89 -46.88
N ASN A 503 -29.48 -3.69 -47.82
CA ASN A 503 -29.79 -3.19 -49.16
C ASN A 503 -30.74 -1.97 -49.12
N ASP A 504 -30.38 -0.90 -49.82
CA ASP A 504 -31.11 0.37 -49.76
C ASP A 504 -32.54 0.32 -50.32
N ILE A 505 -32.83 -0.61 -51.23
CA ILE A 505 -34.15 -0.74 -51.89
C ILE A 505 -35.12 -1.55 -51.03
N ILE A 506 -34.66 -2.69 -50.48
CA ILE A 506 -35.50 -3.56 -49.63
C ILE A 506 -35.55 -3.04 -48.19
N SER A 507 -34.44 -2.45 -47.71
CA SER A 507 -34.22 -1.79 -46.42
C SER A 507 -34.51 -2.63 -45.15
N LYS A 508 -34.78 -3.93 -45.28
CA LYS A 508 -35.11 -4.86 -44.19
C LYS A 508 -34.71 -6.29 -44.52
N ASN A 509 -34.74 -7.17 -43.51
CA ASN A 509 -34.47 -8.61 -43.66
C ASN A 509 -33.10 -8.93 -44.29
N CYS A 510 -32.06 -8.21 -43.85
CA CYS A 510 -30.69 -8.53 -44.25
C CYS A 510 -30.20 -9.75 -43.45
N CYS A 511 -29.70 -10.76 -44.14
CA CYS A 511 -29.14 -11.96 -43.55
C CYS A 511 -28.02 -12.50 -44.43
N VAL A 512 -26.89 -12.84 -43.83
CA VAL A 512 -25.82 -13.59 -44.50
C VAL A 512 -25.55 -14.85 -43.69
N THR A 513 -25.51 -16.00 -44.35
CA THR A 513 -25.22 -17.30 -43.73
C THR A 513 -24.06 -17.98 -44.45
N LEU A 514 -22.98 -18.23 -43.73
CA LEU A 514 -21.80 -18.96 -44.22
C LEU A 514 -21.71 -20.31 -43.53
N LYS A 515 -21.73 -21.39 -44.32
CA LYS A 515 -21.59 -22.78 -43.84
C LYS A 515 -20.21 -23.32 -44.20
N PHE A 516 -19.61 -24.06 -43.27
CA PHE A 516 -18.31 -24.71 -43.44
C PHE A 516 -18.45 -26.24 -43.49
N ALA A 517 -17.51 -26.91 -44.13
CA ALA A 517 -17.49 -28.36 -44.25
C ALA A 517 -17.25 -29.10 -42.92
N ASN A 518 -16.71 -28.40 -41.91
CA ASN A 518 -16.56 -28.91 -40.54
C ASN A 518 -17.89 -28.94 -39.76
N GLY A 519 -19.02 -28.59 -40.39
CA GLY A 519 -20.36 -28.63 -39.80
C GLY A 519 -20.81 -27.31 -39.16
N TYR A 520 -19.92 -26.35 -38.95
CA TYR A 520 -20.28 -25.03 -38.43
C TYR A 520 -21.00 -24.18 -39.48
N ALA A 521 -21.99 -23.41 -39.04
CA ALA A 521 -22.62 -22.36 -39.83
C ALA A 521 -22.80 -21.09 -39.00
N ILE A 522 -22.40 -19.96 -39.54
CA ILE A 522 -22.58 -18.65 -38.93
C ILE A 522 -23.63 -17.90 -39.74
N SER A 523 -24.66 -17.38 -39.07
CA SER A 523 -25.73 -16.60 -39.70
C SER A 523 -25.89 -15.26 -39.00
N ARG A 524 -25.62 -14.17 -39.71
CA ARG A 524 -25.68 -12.81 -39.17
C ARG A 524 -26.82 -12.02 -39.77
N HIS A 525 -27.60 -11.37 -38.90
CA HIS A 525 -28.82 -10.68 -39.28
C HIS A 525 -28.73 -9.18 -38.99
N ARG A 526 -29.41 -8.37 -39.81
CA ARG A 526 -29.58 -6.94 -39.59
C ARG A 526 -30.97 -6.51 -40.06
N LYS A 527 -31.69 -5.74 -39.24
CA LYS A 527 -33.09 -5.32 -39.49
C LYS A 527 -33.98 -6.51 -39.91
N HIS A 528 -33.72 -7.69 -39.35
CA HIS A 528 -34.47 -8.91 -39.67
C HIS A 528 -35.74 -9.00 -38.83
N LYS A 529 -36.85 -9.38 -39.46
CA LYS A 529 -38.17 -9.43 -38.81
C LYS A 529 -38.20 -10.33 -37.57
N GLU A 530 -37.64 -11.53 -37.66
CA GLU A 530 -37.71 -12.54 -36.59
C GLU A 530 -36.45 -12.55 -35.71
N ASN A 531 -35.29 -12.30 -36.32
CA ASN A 531 -33.98 -12.46 -35.68
C ASN A 531 -33.34 -11.12 -35.30
N GLY A 532 -33.99 -10.00 -35.61
CA GLY A 532 -33.51 -8.66 -35.31
C GLY A 532 -32.10 -8.40 -35.86
N ASN A 533 -31.16 -8.13 -34.96
CA ASN A 533 -29.75 -7.86 -35.24
C ASN A 533 -28.82 -8.94 -34.63
N ARG A 534 -29.32 -10.18 -34.51
CA ARG A 534 -28.59 -11.29 -33.87
C ARG A 534 -27.60 -11.97 -34.83
N VAL A 535 -26.58 -12.59 -34.25
CA VAL A 535 -25.77 -13.61 -34.90
C VAL A 535 -26.13 -14.96 -34.30
N ILE A 536 -26.19 -16.00 -35.14
CA ILE A 536 -26.56 -17.36 -34.74
C ILE A 536 -25.46 -18.29 -35.24
N VAL A 537 -24.89 -19.09 -34.34
CA VAL A 537 -23.92 -20.14 -34.67
C VAL A 537 -24.60 -21.51 -34.54
N LEU A 538 -24.48 -22.32 -35.59
CA LEU A 538 -25.00 -23.68 -35.65
C LEU A 538 -23.83 -24.66 -35.80
N LEU A 539 -23.90 -25.82 -35.15
CA LEU A 539 -23.03 -26.96 -35.41
C LEU A 539 -23.90 -28.13 -35.86
N HIS A 540 -23.66 -28.65 -37.06
CA HIS A 540 -24.47 -29.72 -37.67
C HIS A 540 -25.98 -29.43 -37.70
N GLY A 541 -26.35 -28.14 -37.75
CA GLY A 541 -27.75 -27.69 -37.76
C GLY A 541 -28.34 -27.37 -36.39
N GLU A 542 -27.62 -27.62 -35.30
CA GLU A 542 -28.07 -27.32 -33.94
C GLU A 542 -27.49 -26.00 -33.41
N ALA A 543 -28.36 -25.16 -32.82
CA ALA A 543 -27.98 -23.87 -32.27
C ALA A 543 -27.09 -24.00 -31.04
N GLN A 544 -25.93 -23.37 -31.11
CA GLN A 544 -24.92 -23.40 -30.06
C GLN A 544 -25.18 -22.25 -29.08
N LEU A 545 -25.77 -22.58 -27.92
CA LEU A 545 -26.18 -21.58 -26.92
C LEU A 545 -25.00 -20.81 -26.32
N GLN A 546 -23.80 -21.40 -26.30
CA GLN A 546 -22.57 -20.76 -25.83
C GLN A 546 -22.15 -19.54 -26.66
N TYR A 547 -22.66 -19.36 -27.89
CA TYR A 547 -22.38 -18.16 -28.70
C TYR A 547 -23.57 -17.19 -28.72
N ASN A 548 -24.52 -17.32 -27.78
CA ASN A 548 -25.69 -16.45 -27.67
C ASN A 548 -25.60 -15.64 -26.36
N HIS A 549 -24.60 -14.77 -26.26
CA HIS A 549 -24.46 -13.87 -25.11
C HIS A 549 -25.42 -12.66 -25.21
N PRO A 550 -25.84 -12.09 -24.07
CA PRO A 550 -26.70 -10.91 -24.07
C PRO A 550 -25.99 -9.65 -24.61
N ASP A 551 -24.66 -9.58 -24.51
CA ASP A 551 -23.85 -8.53 -25.13
C ASP A 551 -23.31 -8.94 -26.52
N LYS A 552 -23.27 -7.98 -27.44
CA LYS A 552 -22.82 -8.21 -28.81
C LYS A 552 -21.30 -8.32 -28.92
N GLY A 553 -20.57 -7.65 -28.05
CA GLY A 553 -19.11 -7.70 -27.97
C GLY A 553 -18.64 -9.09 -27.55
N THR A 554 -19.14 -9.58 -26.42
CA THR A 554 -18.82 -10.93 -25.92
C THR A 554 -19.22 -12.04 -26.90
N THR A 555 -20.37 -11.90 -27.57
CA THR A 555 -20.76 -12.82 -28.65
C THR A 555 -19.74 -12.83 -29.79
N GLN A 556 -19.22 -11.65 -30.18
CA GLN A 556 -18.23 -11.56 -31.25
C GLN A 556 -16.87 -12.12 -30.83
N GLU A 557 -16.47 -11.94 -29.57
CA GLU A 557 -15.24 -12.50 -28.99
C GLU A 557 -15.30 -14.03 -28.98
N ALA A 558 -16.40 -14.63 -28.53
CA ALA A 558 -16.59 -16.08 -28.57
C ALA A 558 -16.56 -16.65 -30.01
N ILE A 559 -17.06 -15.90 -31.00
CA ILE A 559 -16.92 -16.28 -32.42
C ILE A 559 -15.47 -16.15 -32.90
N VAL A 560 -14.75 -15.12 -32.48
CA VAL A 560 -13.32 -14.95 -32.81
C VAL A 560 -12.48 -16.08 -32.21
N GLU A 561 -12.80 -16.50 -31.00
CA GLU A 561 -12.19 -17.65 -30.33
C GLU A 561 -12.49 -18.95 -31.09
N LEU A 562 -13.76 -19.22 -31.43
CA LEU A 562 -14.16 -20.35 -32.27
C LEU A 562 -13.40 -20.36 -33.61
N LEU A 563 -13.30 -19.21 -34.27
CA LEU A 563 -12.60 -19.11 -35.55
C LEU A 563 -11.08 -19.25 -35.38
N GLY A 564 -10.51 -18.95 -34.21
CA GLY A 564 -9.08 -18.96 -33.94
C GLY A 564 -8.30 -17.83 -34.64
N ILE A 565 -8.99 -16.79 -35.12
CA ILE A 565 -8.41 -15.63 -35.79
C ILE A 565 -9.29 -14.40 -35.61
N ASN A 566 -8.69 -13.24 -35.34
CA ASN A 566 -9.41 -11.97 -35.24
C ASN A 566 -9.53 -11.28 -36.61
N TYR A 567 -10.41 -10.28 -36.70
CA TYR A 567 -10.66 -9.53 -37.93
C TYR A 567 -9.39 -8.90 -38.53
N GLU A 568 -8.56 -8.23 -37.72
CA GLU A 568 -7.36 -7.55 -38.21
C GLU A 568 -6.35 -8.52 -38.85
N THR A 569 -6.13 -9.67 -38.21
CA THR A 569 -5.26 -10.71 -38.74
C THR A 569 -5.89 -11.34 -39.98
N TYR A 570 -7.19 -11.64 -39.96
CA TYR A 570 -7.90 -12.21 -41.11
C TYR A 570 -7.82 -11.32 -42.35
N ILE A 571 -8.00 -10.00 -42.22
CA ILE A 571 -7.85 -9.04 -43.33
C ILE A 571 -6.40 -8.89 -43.83
N LYS A 572 -5.42 -9.35 -43.06
CA LYS A 572 -3.99 -9.26 -43.41
C LYS A 572 -3.38 -10.60 -43.83
N THR A 573 -4.11 -11.70 -43.66
CA THR A 573 -3.64 -13.05 -44.01
C THR A 573 -4.58 -13.77 -44.98
N VAL A 574 -5.90 -13.66 -44.83
CA VAL A 574 -6.89 -14.38 -45.66
C VAL A 574 -7.51 -13.49 -46.74
N VAL A 575 -7.59 -12.17 -46.50
CA VAL A 575 -8.06 -11.19 -47.49
C VAL A 575 -6.90 -10.31 -47.93
N LEU A 576 -6.77 -10.11 -49.23
CA LEU A 576 -5.79 -9.22 -49.84
C LEU A 576 -6.55 -8.12 -50.56
N SER A 577 -6.64 -6.94 -49.96
CA SER A 577 -7.29 -5.78 -50.56
C SER A 577 -6.26 -4.70 -50.91
N HIS A 578 -6.65 -3.73 -51.74
CA HIS A 578 -5.82 -2.57 -52.03
C HIS A 578 -5.36 -1.83 -50.76
N GLU A 579 -6.23 -1.71 -49.75
CA GLU A 579 -5.92 -1.05 -48.47
C GLU A 579 -5.02 -1.90 -47.56
N SER A 580 -5.16 -3.23 -47.54
CA SER A 580 -4.45 -4.08 -46.57
C SER A 580 -2.94 -4.24 -46.85
N ALA A 581 -2.54 -4.38 -48.12
CA ALA A 581 -1.14 -4.58 -48.50
C ALA A 581 -0.28 -3.30 -48.35
N ALA A 582 -0.81 -2.14 -48.76
CA ALA A 582 -0.11 -0.87 -48.67
C ALA A 582 0.02 -0.39 -47.20
N SER A 583 -0.95 -0.72 -46.36
CA SER A 583 -0.95 -0.39 -44.92
C SER A 583 0.24 -1.02 -44.18
N PHE A 584 0.65 -2.25 -44.52
CA PHE A 584 1.75 -2.92 -43.80
C PHE A 584 3.09 -2.17 -43.96
N LEU A 585 3.54 -1.90 -45.20
CA LEU A 585 4.82 -1.23 -45.42
C LEU A 585 4.82 0.27 -45.10
N SER A 586 3.66 0.91 -45.08
CA SER A 586 3.50 2.32 -44.67
C SER A 586 3.27 2.53 -43.17
N SER A 587 2.89 1.49 -42.41
CA SER A 587 2.64 1.57 -40.97
C SER A 587 3.90 1.84 -40.13
N LYS A 588 3.69 2.27 -38.87
CA LYS A 588 4.78 2.57 -37.93
C LYS A 588 5.55 1.28 -37.57
N ALA A 589 6.83 1.41 -37.21
CA ALA A 589 7.67 0.25 -36.85
C ALA A 589 7.07 -0.65 -35.75
N ALA A 590 6.42 -0.07 -34.74
CA ALA A 590 5.75 -0.81 -33.68
C ALA A 590 4.53 -1.62 -34.19
N GLU A 591 3.75 -1.04 -35.11
CA GLU A 591 2.59 -1.71 -35.73
C GLU A 591 3.06 -2.84 -36.65
N LYS A 592 4.09 -2.59 -37.49
CA LYS A 592 4.74 -3.61 -38.30
C LYS A 592 5.19 -4.80 -37.47
N ARG A 593 5.92 -4.54 -36.38
CA ARG A 593 6.41 -5.58 -35.47
C ARG A 593 5.26 -6.38 -34.85
N LYS A 594 4.23 -5.72 -34.33
CA LYS A 594 3.06 -6.39 -33.75
C LYS A 594 2.35 -7.28 -34.77
N LEU A 595 2.22 -6.82 -36.01
CA LEU A 595 1.60 -7.59 -37.09
C LEU A 595 2.45 -8.77 -37.54
N THR A 596 3.77 -8.61 -37.63
CA THR A 596 4.69 -9.72 -37.92
C THR A 596 4.67 -10.76 -36.79
N GLU A 597 4.75 -10.34 -35.53
CA GLU A 597 4.66 -11.24 -34.37
C GLU A 597 3.31 -11.99 -34.34
N ALA A 598 2.19 -11.31 -34.65
CA ALA A 598 0.87 -11.93 -34.76
C ALA A 598 0.78 -12.93 -35.92
N ALA A 599 1.31 -12.57 -37.10
CA ALA A 599 1.35 -13.46 -38.26
C ALA A 599 2.23 -14.70 -38.01
N LEU A 600 3.29 -14.58 -37.21
CA LEU A 600 4.17 -15.70 -36.83
C LEU A 600 3.66 -16.52 -35.64
N GLY A 601 2.45 -16.25 -35.12
CA GLY A 601 1.92 -16.93 -33.94
C GLY A 601 2.68 -16.65 -32.63
N MET A 602 3.48 -15.58 -32.59
CA MET A 602 4.27 -15.18 -31.42
C MET A 602 3.45 -14.44 -30.36
N SER A 603 2.18 -14.15 -30.60
CA SER A 603 1.28 -13.52 -29.64
C SER A 603 1.17 -14.31 -28.33
N ILE A 604 1.32 -15.64 -28.38
CA ILE A 604 1.29 -16.50 -27.19
C ILE A 604 2.44 -16.23 -26.20
N LEU A 605 3.54 -15.62 -26.67
CA LEU A 605 4.63 -15.18 -25.80
C LEU A 605 4.19 -14.08 -24.82
N ASP A 606 3.11 -13.35 -25.13
CA ASP A 606 2.53 -12.36 -24.20
C ASP A 606 1.91 -13.06 -22.98
N THR A 607 1.21 -14.19 -23.20
CA THR A 607 0.68 -15.06 -22.14
C THR A 607 1.81 -15.66 -21.32
N TYR A 608 2.89 -16.11 -21.96
CA TYR A 608 4.07 -16.62 -21.23
C TYR A 608 4.67 -15.53 -20.34
N GLY A 609 4.71 -14.29 -20.84
CA GLY A 609 5.12 -13.12 -20.06
C GLY A 609 4.16 -12.78 -18.91
N LYS A 610 2.85 -13.00 -19.05
CA LYS A 610 1.89 -12.85 -17.95
C LYS A 610 2.17 -13.89 -16.86
N VAL A 611 2.29 -15.16 -17.22
CA VAL A 611 2.59 -16.27 -16.29
C VAL A 611 3.92 -16.05 -15.55
N SER A 612 4.97 -15.60 -16.25
CA SER A 612 6.27 -15.31 -15.62
C SER A 612 6.18 -14.22 -14.56
N ARG A 613 5.40 -13.17 -14.80
CA ARG A 613 5.18 -12.07 -13.85
C ARG A 613 4.35 -12.51 -12.65
N LEU A 614 3.34 -13.37 -12.85
CA LEU A 614 2.54 -13.93 -11.75
C LEU A 614 3.40 -14.81 -10.84
N LEU A 615 4.23 -15.68 -11.40
CA LEU A 615 5.16 -16.51 -10.64
C LEU A 615 6.20 -15.68 -9.88
N LEU A 616 6.73 -14.62 -10.52
CA LEU A 616 7.66 -13.70 -9.85
C LEU A 616 6.98 -12.98 -8.68
N LYS A 617 5.71 -12.57 -8.85
CA LYS A 617 4.92 -11.93 -7.81
C LYS A 617 4.66 -12.87 -6.63
N ASP A 618 4.32 -14.14 -6.89
CA ASP A 618 4.11 -15.16 -5.86
C ASP A 618 5.41 -15.42 -5.04
N VAL A 619 6.57 -15.49 -5.70
CA VAL A 619 7.87 -15.58 -5.00
C VAL A 619 8.14 -14.33 -4.17
N ASP A 620 7.89 -13.14 -4.71
CA ASP A 620 8.09 -11.87 -3.99
C ASP A 620 7.17 -11.75 -2.76
N GLU A 621 5.90 -12.18 -2.87
CA GLU A 621 4.96 -12.22 -1.75
C GLU A 621 5.44 -13.16 -0.63
N ASN A 622 5.91 -14.36 -1.00
CA ASN A 622 6.48 -15.31 -0.05
C ASN A 622 7.77 -14.81 0.61
N ALA A 623 8.66 -14.17 -0.16
CA ALA A 623 9.87 -13.54 0.36
C ALA A 623 9.56 -12.42 1.35
N ASN A 624 8.64 -11.51 1.00
CA ASN A 624 8.18 -10.42 1.86
C ASN A 624 7.53 -10.95 3.15
N ALA A 625 6.76 -12.04 3.08
CA ALA A 625 6.16 -12.66 4.26
C ALA A 625 7.23 -13.25 5.19
N VAL A 626 8.26 -13.90 4.65
CA VAL A 626 9.40 -14.43 5.42
C VAL A 626 10.23 -13.28 6.01
N GLU A 627 10.47 -12.21 5.26
CA GLU A 627 11.20 -11.03 5.74
C GLU A 627 10.47 -10.33 6.89
N LYS A 628 9.15 -10.15 6.78
CA LYS A 628 8.32 -9.62 7.88
C LYS A 628 8.40 -10.49 9.13
N ASN A 629 8.25 -11.82 8.97
CA ASN A 629 8.39 -12.75 10.09
C ASN A 629 9.80 -12.69 10.72
N MET A 630 10.84 -12.46 9.91
CA MET A 630 12.21 -12.30 10.38
C MET A 630 12.39 -10.99 11.17
N GLN A 631 11.77 -9.88 10.73
CA GLN A 631 11.74 -8.61 11.46
C GLN A 631 11.01 -8.74 12.81
N ASP A 632 9.86 -9.43 12.83
CA ASP A 632 9.11 -9.69 14.07
C ASP A 632 9.96 -10.50 15.07
N VAL A 633 10.63 -11.56 14.59
CA VAL A 633 11.55 -12.37 15.40
C VAL A 633 12.74 -11.54 15.89
N ALA A 634 13.33 -10.69 15.05
CA ALA A 634 14.43 -9.81 15.43
C ALA A 634 14.02 -8.83 16.55
N HIS A 635 12.84 -8.23 16.47
CA HIS A 635 12.33 -7.36 17.54
C HIS A 635 12.10 -8.13 18.86
N THR A 636 11.58 -9.37 18.79
CA THR A 636 11.45 -10.21 19.99
C THR A 636 12.80 -10.59 20.60
N MET A 637 13.82 -10.80 19.77
CA MET A 637 15.19 -11.07 20.19
C MET A 637 15.77 -9.86 20.94
N GLU A 638 15.67 -8.67 20.35
CA GLU A 638 16.14 -7.42 20.95
C GLU A 638 15.44 -7.12 22.30
N HIS A 639 14.13 -7.33 22.37
CA HIS A 639 13.38 -7.16 23.62
C HIS A 639 13.85 -8.14 24.71
N THR A 640 14.12 -9.39 24.34
CA THR A 640 14.60 -10.42 25.27
C THR A 640 16.02 -10.11 25.76
N GLU A 641 16.91 -9.64 24.87
CA GLU A 641 18.26 -9.18 25.23
C GLU A 641 18.22 -8.02 26.22
N LYS A 642 17.39 -6.99 25.96
CA LYS A 642 17.18 -5.86 26.88
C LYS A 642 16.65 -6.32 28.25
N ARG A 643 15.78 -7.33 28.27
CA ARG A 643 15.26 -7.91 29.52
C ARG A 643 16.33 -8.66 30.30
N ILE A 644 17.18 -9.42 29.62
CA ILE A 644 18.36 -10.05 30.23
C ILE A 644 19.29 -9.00 30.83
N GLU A 645 19.57 -7.92 30.11
CA GLU A 645 20.43 -6.84 30.61
C GLU A 645 19.82 -6.15 31.85
N PHE A 646 18.51 -5.90 31.85
CA PHE A 646 17.79 -5.34 32.99
C PHE A 646 17.89 -6.26 34.23
N LEU A 647 17.64 -7.56 34.06
CA LEU A 647 17.74 -8.55 35.13
C LEU A 647 19.18 -8.66 35.65
N ASP A 648 20.18 -8.60 34.78
CA ASP A 648 21.61 -8.64 35.16
C ASP A 648 22.01 -7.41 35.99
N ARG A 649 21.51 -6.21 35.65
CA ARG A 649 21.70 -5.00 36.47
C ARG A 649 21.06 -5.14 37.85
N LYS A 650 19.85 -5.69 37.93
CA LYS A 650 19.16 -5.94 39.20
C LYS A 650 19.90 -6.96 40.05
N ARG A 651 20.37 -8.08 39.46
CA ARG A 651 21.20 -9.07 40.14
C ARG A 651 22.45 -8.41 40.76
N LYS A 652 23.22 -7.66 39.96
CA LYS A 652 24.43 -6.96 40.43
C LYS A 652 24.15 -6.00 41.59
N THR A 653 23.02 -5.30 41.55
CA THR A 653 22.62 -4.38 42.64
C THR A 653 22.35 -5.16 43.94
N CYS A 654 21.56 -6.23 43.88
CA CYS A 654 21.30 -7.10 45.04
C CYS A 654 22.58 -7.77 45.58
N GLU A 655 23.51 -8.17 44.70
CA GLU A 655 24.81 -8.73 45.10
C GLU A 655 25.67 -7.72 45.84
N MET A 656 25.73 -6.47 45.36
CA MET A 656 26.45 -5.39 46.07
C MET A 656 25.82 -5.05 47.41
N GLU A 657 24.48 -4.97 47.49
CA GLU A 657 23.75 -4.73 48.74
C GLU A 657 24.03 -5.85 49.75
N ALA A 658 23.94 -7.12 49.32
CA ALA A 658 24.27 -8.28 50.15
C ALA A 658 25.74 -8.28 50.63
N TYR A 659 26.68 -7.89 49.75
CA TYR A 659 28.09 -7.79 50.11
C TYR A 659 28.34 -6.68 51.13
N SER A 660 27.71 -5.52 50.96
CA SER A 660 27.82 -4.40 51.89
C SER A 660 27.27 -4.73 53.28
N ALA A 661 26.12 -5.40 53.36
CA ALA A 661 25.51 -5.86 54.61
C ALA A 661 26.36 -6.94 55.31
N ALA A 662 26.99 -7.84 54.54
CA ALA A 662 27.91 -8.84 55.07
C ALA A 662 29.22 -8.22 55.59
N ALA A 663 29.79 -7.24 54.89
CA ALA A 663 31.00 -6.55 55.32
C ALA A 663 30.81 -5.74 56.63
N SER A 664 29.63 -5.16 56.84
CA SER A 664 29.28 -4.52 58.12
C SER A 664 29.19 -5.49 59.30
N LEU A 665 29.01 -6.78 59.05
CA LEU A 665 28.98 -7.82 60.08
C LEU A 665 30.39 -8.29 60.48
N GLU A 666 31.30 -8.47 59.51
CA GLU A 666 32.68 -8.91 59.77
C GLU A 666 33.50 -7.89 60.59
N LEU A 667 33.27 -6.59 60.38
CA LEU A 667 33.92 -5.52 61.17
C LEU A 667 33.46 -5.49 62.64
N ARG A 668 32.35 -6.15 62.99
CA ARG A 668 31.75 -6.11 64.33
C ARG A 668 31.97 -7.37 65.16
N SER A 669 32.46 -8.46 64.55
CA SER A 669 32.67 -9.76 65.23
C SER A 669 33.98 -9.90 66.00
N ASP A 670 34.90 -8.93 65.96
CA ASP A 670 36.22 -9.00 66.63
C ASP A 670 36.20 -8.63 68.14
N GLY A 671 35.02 -8.35 68.72
CA GLY A 671 34.86 -8.16 70.17
C GLY A 671 34.50 -9.46 70.89
N GLN A 672 35.47 -10.10 71.56
CA GLN A 672 35.27 -11.31 72.38
C GLN A 672 34.13 -11.16 73.41
N PHE A 673 33.05 -11.94 73.23
CA PHE A 673 32.05 -12.21 74.27
C PHE A 673 32.59 -13.30 75.21
N GLY A 674 33.08 -12.89 76.38
CA GLY A 674 33.41 -13.80 77.48
C GLY A 674 32.13 -14.25 78.18
N ASP A 675 31.85 -15.55 78.06
CA ASP A 675 30.79 -16.25 78.75
C ASP A 675 31.02 -16.21 80.27
N GLY A 676 30.00 -15.79 81.01
CA GLY A 676 30.09 -15.47 82.43
C GLY A 676 28.71 -15.33 83.03
N ASP A 677 28.02 -16.47 83.13
CA ASP A 677 26.79 -16.62 83.90
C ASP A 677 27.04 -16.21 85.35
N LEU A 678 26.45 -15.08 85.76
CA LEU A 678 26.27 -14.74 87.17
C LEU A 678 24.79 -14.43 87.39
N GLU A 679 24.06 -15.44 87.85
CA GLU A 679 22.67 -15.32 88.33
C GLU A 679 22.60 -14.28 89.47
N LEU A 680 21.99 -13.13 89.19
CA LEU A 680 21.54 -12.19 90.21
C LEU A 680 20.15 -12.62 90.69
N SER A 681 20.11 -13.56 91.63
CA SER A 681 18.90 -13.78 92.44
C SER A 681 18.74 -12.59 93.38
N ILE A 682 17.77 -11.71 93.09
CA ILE A 682 17.37 -10.66 94.02
C ILE A 682 16.41 -11.31 95.02
N ASP A 683 16.95 -11.74 96.15
CA ASP A 683 16.18 -12.37 97.22
C ASP A 683 15.23 -11.34 97.87
N SER A 684 13.98 -11.31 97.40
CA SER A 684 12.93 -10.39 97.87
C SER A 684 12.72 -10.48 99.39
N ALA A 685 13.05 -11.63 100.00
CA ALA A 685 12.94 -11.83 101.44
C ALA A 685 13.96 -10.98 102.23
N GLU A 686 15.18 -10.85 101.74
CA GLU A 686 16.23 -10.08 102.40
C GLU A 686 15.93 -8.57 102.39
N TYR A 687 15.33 -8.08 101.29
CA TYR A 687 14.92 -6.68 101.18
C TYR A 687 13.74 -6.34 102.10
N GLN A 688 12.73 -7.22 102.20
CA GLN A 688 11.63 -7.05 103.15
C GLN A 688 12.10 -7.10 104.60
N GLN A 689 13.06 -7.97 104.92
CA GLN A 689 13.65 -8.04 106.26
C GLN A 689 14.41 -6.77 106.64
N LYS A 690 15.12 -6.14 105.69
CA LYS A 690 15.81 -4.85 105.89
C LYS A 690 14.80 -3.70 106.09
N ILE A 691 13.70 -3.67 105.33
CA ILE A 691 12.63 -2.66 105.50
C ILE A 691 11.97 -2.80 106.87
N ALA A 692 11.64 -4.03 107.30
CA ALA A 692 11.06 -4.28 108.62
C ALA A 692 12.00 -3.85 109.76
N LYS A 693 13.32 -4.09 109.60
CA LYS A 693 14.34 -3.68 110.58
C LYS A 693 14.47 -2.15 110.68
N ILE A 694 14.39 -1.42 109.57
CA ILE A 694 14.39 0.05 109.57
C ILE A 694 13.12 0.60 110.23
N SER A 695 11.96 0.00 109.99
CA SER A 695 10.70 0.38 110.64
C SER A 695 10.80 0.24 112.16
N ALA A 696 11.28 -0.92 112.64
CA ALA A 696 11.44 -1.18 114.07
C ALA A 696 12.42 -0.22 114.76
N LEU A 697 13.54 0.11 114.12
CA LEU A 697 14.50 1.10 114.62
C LEU A 697 13.90 2.52 114.64
N THR A 698 13.04 2.85 113.67
CA THR A 698 12.36 4.15 113.61
C THR A 698 11.36 4.31 114.76
N ASP A 699 10.61 3.25 115.09
CA ASP A 699 9.70 3.24 116.23
C ASP A 699 10.44 3.35 117.57
N GLN A 700 11.58 2.66 117.72
CA GLN A 700 12.44 2.78 118.90
C GLN A 700 12.98 4.21 119.09
N ILE A 701 13.39 4.88 118.01
CA ILE A 701 13.82 6.29 118.07
C ILE A 701 12.67 7.19 118.52
N SER A 702 11.42 6.92 118.08
CA SER A 702 10.25 7.69 118.50
C SER A 702 9.96 7.53 119.99
N MET A 703 9.96 6.28 120.49
CA MET A 703 9.72 5.99 121.91
C MET A 703 10.78 6.62 122.82
N GLU A 704 12.05 6.58 122.42
CA GLU A 704 13.15 7.16 123.21
C GLU A 704 13.13 8.69 123.21
N LYS A 705 12.62 9.33 122.14
CA LYS A 705 12.36 10.78 122.15
C LYS A 705 11.26 11.16 123.12
N GLU A 706 10.17 10.38 123.17
CA GLU A 706 9.07 10.64 124.10
C GLU A 706 9.47 10.42 125.56
N SER A 707 10.24 9.37 125.87
CA SER A 707 10.72 9.09 127.23
C SER A 707 11.61 10.24 127.74
N ARG A 708 12.53 10.73 126.91
CA ARG A 708 13.37 11.88 127.20
C ARG A 708 12.55 13.15 127.47
N GLN A 709 11.54 13.43 126.66
CA GLN A 709 10.67 14.60 126.82
C GLN A 709 9.99 14.59 128.20
N ARG A 710 9.56 13.40 128.67
CA ARG A 710 8.99 13.23 130.01
C ARG A 710 10.01 13.53 131.11
N LEU A 711 11.24 13.00 130.99
CA LEU A 711 12.33 13.25 131.95
C LEU A 711 12.73 14.73 132.03
N GLU A 712 12.78 15.44 130.90
CA GLU A 712 13.09 16.88 130.86
C GLU A 712 11.98 17.74 131.52
N ASN A 713 10.72 17.34 131.37
CA ASN A 713 9.58 17.98 132.05
C ASN A 713 9.62 17.77 133.57
N GLU A 714 9.99 16.56 134.02
CA GLU A 714 10.08 16.21 135.44
C GLU A 714 11.26 16.93 136.13
N TYR A 715 12.40 17.05 135.44
CA TYR A 715 13.55 17.85 135.87
C TYR A 715 13.20 19.34 136.05
N THR A 716 12.47 19.93 135.08
CA THR A 716 12.10 21.36 135.13
C THR A 716 11.09 21.66 136.24
N GLN A 717 10.14 20.77 136.49
CA GLN A 717 9.17 20.89 137.59
C GLN A 717 9.85 20.86 138.96
N MET A 718 10.77 19.92 139.19
CA MET A 718 11.51 19.78 140.45
C MET A 718 12.43 20.96 140.74
N ARG A 719 13.06 21.53 139.71
CA ARG A 719 13.92 22.72 139.84
C ARG A 719 13.14 23.99 140.21
N GLY A 720 11.90 24.12 139.74
CA GLY A 720 11.00 25.23 140.08
C GLY A 720 10.61 25.25 141.57
N MET A 721 10.38 24.08 142.18
CA MET A 721 9.98 23.97 143.59
C MET A 721 11.11 24.35 144.57
N VAL A 722 12.38 24.11 144.20
CA VAL A 722 13.54 24.45 145.04
C VAL A 722 13.75 25.97 145.17
N ASN A 723 13.45 26.75 144.12
CA ASN A 723 13.60 28.21 144.16
C ASN A 723 12.47 28.92 144.92
N ALA A 724 11.26 28.36 144.94
CA ALA A 724 10.11 28.94 145.62
C ALA A 724 10.26 28.90 147.17
N ASP A 725 10.80 27.80 147.70
CA ASP A 725 10.99 27.61 149.15
C ASP A 725 12.06 28.57 149.74
N PHE A 726 13.13 28.87 148.98
CA PHE A 726 14.20 29.78 149.39
C PHE A 726 13.75 31.24 149.50
N MET A 727 12.87 31.68 148.60
CA MET A 727 12.34 33.05 148.60
C MET A 727 11.34 33.30 149.75
N SER A 728 10.57 32.30 150.14
CA SER A 728 9.64 32.37 151.27
C SER A 728 10.36 32.60 152.61
N TRP A 729 11.53 31.97 152.80
CA TRP A 729 12.36 32.14 154.00
C TRP A 729 12.98 33.54 154.13
N LEU A 730 13.49 34.12 153.04
CA LEU A 730 14.11 35.46 153.03
C LEU A 730 13.13 36.58 153.44
N VAL A 731 11.85 36.44 153.08
CA VAL A 731 10.81 37.41 153.44
C VAL A 731 10.48 37.36 154.95
N GLY A 732 10.46 36.17 155.56
CA GLY A 732 10.19 36.00 156.99
C GLY A 732 11.30 36.52 157.92
N LEU A 733 12.56 36.51 157.47
CA LEU A 733 13.71 37.00 158.24
C LEU A 733 13.70 38.53 158.39
N LYS A 734 13.23 39.25 157.36
CA LYS A 734 13.19 40.72 157.32
C LYS A 734 12.11 41.32 158.23
N GLN A 735 11.03 40.58 158.50
CA GLN A 735 9.88 41.06 159.25
C GLN A 735 10.06 40.97 160.79
N LYS A 736 10.94 40.07 161.28
CA LYS A 736 11.21 39.91 162.73
C LYS A 736 12.36 40.77 163.28
N LEU A 737 13.29 41.22 162.42
CA LEU A 737 14.40 42.10 162.82
C LEU A 737 13.99 43.57 163.06
N GLY A 738 12.77 43.97 162.70
CA GLY A 738 12.27 45.34 162.86
C GLY A 738 11.53 45.66 164.18
N GLN A 739 11.28 44.69 165.07
CA GLN A 739 10.38 44.87 166.23
C GLN A 739 11.03 44.88 167.63
N LYS A 740 12.37 44.74 167.79
CA LYS A 740 13.00 44.63 169.13
C LYS A 740 14.31 45.41 169.40
N PHE A 741 14.61 46.44 168.62
CA PHE A 741 15.47 47.56 169.06
C PHE A 741 14.69 48.88 168.84
N GLY A 742 14.48 49.67 169.89
CA GLY A 742 13.80 50.97 169.81
C GLY A 742 14.44 52.02 170.72
N ALA A 743 14.46 53.27 170.22
CA ALA A 743 14.85 54.55 170.87
C ALA A 743 16.37 54.73 171.12
N VAL A 744 17.08 55.85 170.93
CA VAL A 744 16.79 57.31 170.75
C VAL A 744 18.15 58.00 170.36
N PRO A 745 18.20 59.29 169.97
CA PRO A 745 19.30 59.95 169.22
C PRO A 745 20.33 60.73 170.09
N ALA A 746 21.48 61.08 169.51
CA ALA A 746 22.34 62.28 169.77
C ALA A 746 23.61 62.19 168.86
N ASP A 747 23.87 63.08 167.89
CA ASP A 747 24.45 64.45 167.98
C ASP A 747 25.71 64.50 168.87
N ARG A 748 26.90 64.99 168.51
CA ARG A 748 27.48 65.86 167.46
C ARG A 748 29.01 65.60 167.44
N PRO A 749 29.86 66.19 166.58
CA PRO A 749 31.23 65.68 166.42
C PRO A 749 32.18 66.06 167.57
N SER A 750 33.14 65.16 167.80
CA SER A 750 34.52 65.36 168.27
C SER A 750 34.93 64.85 169.67
N ILE A 751 36.06 64.12 169.64
CA ILE A 751 37.22 64.15 170.55
C ILE A 751 37.31 63.14 171.73
N PRO A 752 38.56 62.71 172.09
CA PRO A 752 38.93 61.30 172.24
C PRO A 752 39.71 60.89 173.52
N GLN A 753 40.06 59.60 173.57
CA GLN A 753 41.14 58.88 174.30
C GLN A 753 41.31 59.04 175.83
N ARG A 754 41.34 57.86 176.49
CA ARG A 754 41.94 57.56 177.80
C ARG A 754 41.34 58.23 179.05
N LEU A 755 40.14 57.81 179.47
CA LEU A 755 39.78 57.56 180.88
C LEU A 755 38.32 57.04 180.97
N LEU A 756 38.12 55.73 181.13
CA LEU A 756 37.05 55.22 182.00
C LEU A 756 37.36 53.78 182.44
N CYS A 757 38.50 53.61 183.10
CA CYS A 757 38.85 52.41 183.85
C CYS A 757 38.08 52.28 185.18
N ALA A 758 36.79 52.66 185.25
CA ALA A 758 36.04 52.68 186.52
C ALA A 758 34.65 52.00 186.51
N ILE A 759 34.22 51.34 185.43
CA ILE A 759 32.97 50.53 185.43
C ILE A 759 33.14 49.40 184.40
N ARG A 760 33.66 48.18 184.61
CA ARG A 760 33.82 47.20 185.69
C ARG A 760 32.50 46.66 186.29
N ALA A 761 32.19 45.43 185.86
CA ALA A 761 31.27 44.43 186.44
C ALA A 761 29.74 44.66 186.28
N VAL A 762 29.01 43.57 185.98
CA VAL A 762 27.54 43.45 185.73
C VAL A 762 27.19 43.87 184.28
N VAL A 763 26.89 43.01 183.30
CA VAL A 763 25.85 41.97 183.25
C VAL A 763 26.24 40.87 182.24
N THR A 764 26.68 39.73 182.75
CA THR A 764 26.60 38.41 182.10
C THR A 764 25.19 37.84 182.33
N ARG A 765 24.39 37.56 181.28
CA ARG A 765 23.34 36.50 181.22
C ARG A 765 22.39 36.49 179.99
N GLY A 766 22.55 37.35 178.98
CA GLY A 766 21.53 37.47 177.90
C GLY A 766 21.77 36.73 176.57
N ALA A 767 22.96 36.18 176.30
CA ALA A 767 23.39 35.86 174.93
C ALA A 767 23.37 34.36 174.54
N VAL A 768 22.64 33.52 175.29
CA VAL A 768 22.57 32.07 175.01
C VAL A 768 21.32 31.68 174.19
N GLY A 769 20.24 32.48 174.21
CA GLY A 769 18.98 32.12 173.51
C GLY A 769 18.89 32.43 172.02
N VAL A 770 19.78 33.26 171.45
CA VAL A 770 19.72 33.65 170.02
C VAL A 770 20.53 32.70 169.13
N LEU A 771 21.56 32.05 169.68
CA LEU A 771 22.42 31.12 168.93
C LEU A 771 21.76 29.73 168.80
N GLU A 772 20.98 29.28 169.78
CA GLU A 772 20.26 27.99 169.70
C GLU A 772 19.07 28.01 168.71
N PHE A 773 18.41 29.15 168.49
CA PHE A 773 17.30 29.26 167.51
C PHE A 773 17.78 29.31 166.04
N LEU A 774 18.99 29.84 165.78
CA LEU A 774 19.59 29.91 164.45
C LEU A 774 20.15 28.55 164.00
N ILE A 775 20.61 27.71 164.92
CA ILE A 775 21.19 26.39 164.59
C ILE A 775 20.09 25.34 164.32
N SER A 776 18.97 25.37 165.07
CA SER A 776 17.90 24.37 164.93
C SER A 776 17.05 24.53 163.65
N ASN A 777 16.82 25.76 163.16
CA ASN A 777 16.05 25.98 161.91
C ASN A 777 16.87 25.80 160.62
N TYR A 778 18.20 25.97 160.67
CA TYR A 778 19.07 25.77 159.50
C TYR A 778 19.24 24.26 159.18
N GLN A 779 19.31 23.41 160.21
CA GLN A 779 19.42 21.95 160.03
C GLN A 779 18.17 21.30 159.41
N ALA A 780 16.97 21.88 159.58
CA ALA A 780 15.74 21.34 158.97
C ALA A 780 15.60 21.68 157.46
N ILE A 781 16.19 22.78 157.00
CA ILE A 781 16.19 23.19 155.58
C ILE A 781 17.31 22.46 154.81
N ASP A 782 18.45 22.21 155.46
CA ASP A 782 19.61 21.55 154.85
C ASP A 782 19.33 20.07 154.49
N ILE A 783 18.65 19.32 155.37
CA ILE A 783 18.28 17.92 155.11
C ILE A 783 17.28 17.78 153.94
N LYS A 784 16.32 18.71 153.81
CA LYS A 784 15.36 18.73 152.68
C LYS A 784 16.02 19.11 151.34
N HIS A 785 16.99 20.03 151.35
CA HIS A 785 17.74 20.41 150.16
C HIS A 785 18.71 19.32 149.69
N GLN A 786 19.26 18.52 150.62
CA GLN A 786 20.18 17.45 150.30
C GLN A 786 19.47 16.23 149.69
N GLN A 787 18.26 15.88 150.17
CA GLN A 787 17.44 14.83 149.55
C GLN A 787 16.98 15.17 148.11
N ARG A 788 16.66 16.44 147.82
CA ARG A 788 16.22 16.86 146.48
C ARG A 788 17.36 16.99 145.47
N ARG A 789 18.60 17.27 145.90
CA ARG A 789 19.78 17.34 145.03
C ARG A 789 20.12 16.00 144.38
N VAL A 790 20.06 14.90 145.15
CA VAL A 790 20.33 13.54 144.65
C VAL A 790 19.36 13.13 143.53
N VAL A 791 18.08 13.52 143.64
CA VAL A 791 17.07 13.23 142.62
C VAL A 791 17.28 14.06 141.34
N ILE A 792 17.69 15.32 141.48
CA ILE A 792 17.98 16.21 140.34
C ILE A 792 19.23 15.72 139.58
N ASP A 793 20.27 15.30 140.30
CA ASP A 793 21.49 14.75 139.68
C ASP A 793 21.20 13.43 138.96
N GLY A 794 20.37 12.55 139.54
CA GLY A 794 19.90 11.31 138.90
C GLY A 794 19.12 11.56 137.60
N LEU A 795 18.17 12.50 137.60
CA LEU A 795 17.44 12.89 136.39
C LEU A 795 18.36 13.47 135.30
N CYS A 796 19.42 14.18 135.70
CA CYS A 796 20.36 14.77 134.75
C CYS A 796 21.23 13.70 134.07
N GLU A 797 21.58 12.64 134.81
CA GLU A 797 22.29 11.46 134.31
C GLU A 797 21.40 10.68 133.32
N ASP A 798 20.14 10.44 133.67
CA ASP A 798 19.17 9.72 132.83
C ASP A 798 18.90 10.44 131.48
N ILE A 799 18.78 11.78 131.50
CA ILE A 799 18.61 12.59 130.26
C ILE A 799 19.87 12.51 129.37
N LYS A 800 21.05 12.43 129.97
CA LYS A 800 22.32 12.32 129.24
C LYS A 800 22.46 10.94 128.60
N ASP A 801 22.05 9.90 129.31
CA ASP A 801 22.05 8.52 128.83
C ASP A 801 21.10 8.33 127.64
N SER A 802 19.87 8.87 127.75
CA SER A 802 18.89 8.86 126.66
C SER A 802 19.39 9.62 125.41
N LYS A 803 20.15 10.71 125.58
CA LYS A 803 20.77 11.46 124.47
C LYS A 803 21.77 10.61 123.67
N LEU A 804 22.60 9.83 124.37
CA LEU A 804 23.61 8.98 123.73
C LEU A 804 22.96 7.81 122.98
N ARG A 805 21.89 7.22 123.53
CA ARG A 805 21.13 6.14 122.87
C ARG A 805 20.48 6.62 121.57
N LEU A 806 19.89 7.80 121.55
CA LEU A 806 19.32 8.39 120.33
C LEU A 806 20.36 8.65 119.24
N GLN A 807 21.57 9.07 119.61
CA GLN A 807 22.67 9.26 118.65
C GLN A 807 23.14 7.94 118.05
N SER A 808 23.23 6.89 118.86
CA SER A 808 23.61 5.54 118.40
C SER A 808 22.60 4.97 117.40
N LEU A 809 21.30 5.04 117.74
CA LEU A 809 20.23 4.54 116.87
C LEU A 809 20.16 5.29 115.53
N HIS A 810 20.41 6.60 115.53
CA HIS A 810 20.41 7.39 114.29
C HIS A 810 21.56 6.99 113.34
N LEU A 811 22.76 6.74 113.89
CA LEU A 811 23.92 6.31 113.11
C LEU A 811 23.66 4.97 112.39
N GLU A 812 23.03 4.02 113.09
CA GLU A 812 22.73 2.69 112.58
C GLU A 812 21.74 2.73 111.40
N VAL A 813 20.72 3.60 111.46
CA VAL A 813 19.77 3.80 110.35
C VAL A 813 20.46 4.42 109.12
N THR A 814 21.31 5.44 109.32
CA THR A 814 22.03 6.08 108.20
C THR A 814 23.00 5.15 107.47
N ASP A 815 23.65 4.25 108.20
CA ASP A 815 24.60 3.28 107.63
C ASP A 815 23.87 2.24 106.75
N ILE A 816 22.72 1.73 107.19
CA ILE A 816 21.90 0.80 106.40
C ILE A 816 21.44 1.43 105.07
N ILE A 817 21.01 2.70 105.10
CA ILE A 817 20.57 3.43 103.89
C ILE A 817 21.73 3.63 102.91
N HIS A 818 22.92 3.97 103.40
CA HIS A 818 24.08 4.22 102.55
C HIS A 818 24.53 2.95 101.80
N ARG A 819 24.61 1.81 102.49
CA ARG A 819 24.98 0.53 101.87
C ARG A 819 23.99 0.08 100.80
N ASN A 820 22.68 0.28 101.03
CA ASN A 820 21.65 -0.05 100.04
C ASN A 820 21.77 0.81 98.77
N ARG A 821 22.01 2.12 98.89
CA ARG A 821 22.21 2.99 97.72
C ARG A 821 23.40 2.56 96.87
N LEU A 822 24.49 2.12 97.52
CA LEU A 822 25.68 1.65 96.81
C LEU A 822 25.38 0.37 96.00
N ALA A 823 24.70 -0.60 96.61
CA ALA A 823 24.29 -1.84 95.96
C ALA A 823 23.35 -1.59 94.76
N THR A 824 22.36 -0.69 94.91
CA THR A 824 21.46 -0.33 93.80
C THR A 824 22.21 0.32 92.64
N SER A 825 23.20 1.18 92.92
CA SER A 825 24.01 1.83 91.87
C SER A 825 24.88 0.85 91.07
N GLN A 826 25.36 -0.21 91.70
CA GLN A 826 26.12 -1.27 91.02
C GLN A 826 25.21 -2.15 90.15
N ALA A 827 24.02 -2.51 90.64
CA ALA A 827 23.05 -3.28 89.87
C ALA A 827 22.60 -2.54 88.59
N LEU A 828 22.36 -1.22 88.67
CA LEU A 828 21.99 -0.40 87.51
C LEU A 828 23.08 -0.37 86.43
N ARG A 829 24.36 -0.30 86.79
CA ARG A 829 25.48 -0.32 85.82
C ARG A 829 25.59 -1.64 85.06
N VAL A 830 25.30 -2.76 85.72
CA VAL A 830 25.31 -4.09 85.08
C VAL A 830 24.16 -4.22 84.09
N ILE A 831 22.98 -3.68 84.43
CA ILE A 831 21.81 -3.67 83.55
C ILE A 831 22.06 -2.79 82.33
N ASP A 832 22.60 -1.57 82.49
CA ASP A 832 22.94 -0.69 81.36
C ASP A 832 23.91 -1.35 80.37
N LYS A 833 24.92 -2.06 80.87
CA LYS A 833 25.87 -2.79 80.02
C LYS A 833 25.17 -3.88 79.21
N ARG A 834 24.28 -4.66 79.83
CA ARG A 834 23.50 -5.71 79.15
C ARG A 834 22.51 -5.15 78.13
N ILE A 835 21.91 -3.98 78.36
CA ILE A 835 21.02 -3.34 77.39
C ILE A 835 21.80 -3.00 76.11
N VAL A 836 23.01 -2.44 76.22
CA VAL A 836 23.85 -2.13 75.05
C VAL A 836 24.26 -3.39 74.30
N GLU A 837 24.60 -4.48 75.00
CA GLU A 837 24.94 -5.77 74.39
C GLU A 837 23.74 -6.37 73.63
N VAL A 838 22.53 -6.28 74.18
CA VAL A 838 21.28 -6.74 73.53
C VAL A 838 20.92 -5.88 72.32
N GLU A 839 21.06 -4.56 72.40
CA GLU A 839 20.82 -3.66 71.26
C GLU A 839 21.80 -3.90 70.10
N GLN A 840 23.06 -4.22 70.41
CA GLN A 840 24.04 -4.61 69.40
C GLN A 840 23.71 -5.97 68.77
N ALA A 841 23.30 -6.96 69.56
CA ALA A 841 22.90 -8.28 69.07
C ALA A 841 21.62 -8.23 68.20
N GLN A 842 20.66 -7.37 68.55
CA GLN A 842 19.45 -7.16 67.72
C GLN A 842 19.79 -6.55 66.36
N LYS A 843 20.71 -5.57 66.32
CA LYS A 843 21.16 -4.96 65.06
C LYS A 843 21.94 -5.94 64.17
N THR A 844 22.83 -6.75 64.74
CA THR A 844 23.56 -7.77 63.95
C THR A 844 22.62 -8.85 63.41
N CYS A 845 21.58 -9.23 64.14
CA CYS A 845 20.57 -10.17 63.66
C CYS A 845 19.75 -9.59 62.50
N ALA A 846 19.36 -8.31 62.58
CA ALA A 846 18.66 -7.61 61.49
C ALA A 846 19.52 -7.47 60.23
N ASP A 847 20.79 -7.06 60.39
CA ASP A 847 21.75 -6.93 59.28
C ASP A 847 22.03 -8.31 58.61
N GLN A 848 22.01 -9.42 59.38
CA GLN A 848 22.13 -10.79 58.86
C GLN A 848 20.90 -11.24 58.05
N GLU A 849 19.70 -10.92 58.53
CA GLU A 849 18.45 -11.25 57.84
C GLU A 849 18.36 -10.50 56.50
N GLU A 850 18.71 -9.21 56.49
CA GLU A 850 18.76 -8.39 55.28
C GLU A 850 19.77 -8.94 54.26
N ALA A 851 20.99 -9.32 54.71
CA ALA A 851 21.99 -9.93 53.83
C ALA A 851 21.51 -11.27 53.22
N MET A 852 20.78 -12.08 53.99
CA MET A 852 20.23 -13.36 53.51
C MET A 852 19.12 -13.16 52.47
N ILE A 853 18.21 -12.20 52.70
CA ILE A 853 17.14 -11.85 51.76
C ILE A 853 17.75 -11.38 50.43
N LYS A 854 18.73 -10.47 50.47
CA LYS A 854 19.38 -9.93 49.26
C LYS A 854 20.14 -10.99 48.46
N ARG A 855 20.76 -11.97 49.12
CA ARG A 855 21.38 -13.14 48.45
C ARG A 855 20.33 -14.02 47.76
N HIS A 856 19.18 -14.23 48.40
CA HIS A 856 18.10 -15.01 47.80
C HIS A 856 17.48 -14.31 46.58
N GLU A 857 17.29 -12.99 46.64
CA GLU A 857 16.87 -12.17 45.50
C GLU A 857 17.86 -12.28 44.32
N ALA A 858 19.17 -12.17 44.58
CA ALA A 858 20.21 -12.33 43.56
C ALA A 858 20.21 -13.73 42.90
N ALA A 859 20.01 -14.79 43.68
CA ALA A 859 19.88 -16.15 43.17
C ALA A 859 18.64 -16.30 42.26
N THR A 860 17.52 -15.68 42.66
CA THR A 860 16.27 -15.66 41.87
C THR A 860 16.46 -14.97 40.53
N TYR A 861 17.12 -13.81 40.50
CA TYR A 861 17.45 -13.12 39.25
C TYR A 861 18.38 -13.94 38.35
N THR A 862 19.31 -14.70 38.92
CA THR A 862 20.19 -15.61 38.15
C THR A 862 19.39 -16.68 37.42
N CYS A 863 18.45 -17.33 38.11
CA CYS A 863 17.57 -18.34 37.51
C CYS A 863 16.70 -17.74 36.39
N LEU A 864 16.15 -16.54 36.59
CA LEU A 864 15.40 -15.84 35.54
C LEU A 864 16.27 -15.52 34.32
N ILE A 865 17.51 -15.06 34.52
CA ILE A 865 18.45 -14.79 33.41
C ILE A 865 18.76 -16.06 32.60
N GLU A 866 18.94 -17.21 33.25
CA GLU A 866 19.19 -18.49 32.56
C GLU A 866 17.99 -18.95 31.73
N ALA A 867 16.77 -18.78 32.26
CA ALA A 867 15.54 -19.06 31.52
C ALA A 867 15.39 -18.15 30.30
N GLU A 868 15.66 -16.84 30.44
CA GLU A 868 15.62 -15.88 29.34
C GLU A 868 16.69 -16.16 28.27
N ARG A 869 17.92 -16.54 28.67
CA ARG A 869 18.99 -16.93 27.73
C ARG A 869 18.62 -18.17 26.92
N SER A 870 17.96 -19.14 27.54
CA SER A 870 17.48 -20.34 26.87
C SER A 870 16.38 -20.00 25.84
N SER A 871 15.47 -19.09 26.19
CA SER A 871 14.46 -18.55 25.27
C SER A 871 15.12 -17.80 24.10
N LEU A 872 16.10 -16.95 24.37
CA LEU A 872 16.86 -16.22 23.35
C LEU A 872 17.55 -17.16 22.35
N HIS A 873 18.13 -18.27 22.82
CA HIS A 873 18.75 -19.26 21.95
C HIS A 873 17.73 -19.90 20.98
N SER A 874 16.53 -20.23 21.46
CA SER A 874 15.45 -20.76 20.61
C SER A 874 14.98 -19.73 19.56
N ILE A 875 14.87 -18.46 19.94
CA ILE A 875 14.51 -17.36 19.04
C ILE A 875 15.59 -17.17 17.96
N SER A 876 16.87 -17.22 18.33
CA SER A 876 18.01 -17.13 17.39
C SER A 876 18.00 -18.27 16.37
N GLN A 877 17.77 -19.52 16.79
CA GLN A 877 17.67 -20.65 15.86
C GLN A 877 16.52 -20.47 14.85
N ARG A 878 15.38 -19.92 15.30
CA ARG A 878 14.26 -19.60 14.42
C ARG A 878 14.63 -18.50 13.42
N TYR A 879 15.38 -17.48 13.85
CA TYR A 879 15.90 -16.43 12.97
C TYR A 879 16.81 -17.00 11.88
N ASP A 880 17.78 -17.85 12.24
CA ASP A 880 18.72 -18.47 11.30
C ASP A 880 18.00 -19.33 10.24
N LYS A 881 16.96 -20.06 10.67
CA LYS A 881 16.12 -20.85 9.75
C LYS A 881 15.36 -19.98 8.75
N LEU A 882 14.82 -18.84 9.19
CA LEU A 882 14.16 -17.87 8.30
C LEU A 882 15.16 -17.22 7.34
N ALA A 883 16.36 -16.89 7.81
CA ALA A 883 17.42 -16.32 6.98
C ALA A 883 17.93 -17.30 5.90
N LEU A 884 17.94 -18.60 6.18
CA LEU A 884 18.25 -19.64 5.18
C LEU A 884 17.13 -19.74 4.14
N LYS A 885 15.87 -19.77 4.58
CA LYS A 885 14.70 -19.79 3.68
C LYS A 885 14.65 -18.55 2.77
N LEU A 886 15.00 -17.37 3.27
CA LEU A 886 15.04 -16.14 2.47
C LEU A 886 16.11 -16.20 1.38
N ARG A 887 17.26 -16.83 1.65
CA ARG A 887 18.31 -17.06 0.64
C ARG A 887 17.86 -18.04 -0.45
N GLU A 888 17.13 -19.10 -0.10
CA GLU A 888 16.53 -20.03 -1.06
C GLU A 888 15.53 -19.30 -1.97
N LEU A 889 14.60 -18.53 -1.38
CA LEU A 889 13.64 -17.71 -2.13
C LEU A 889 14.31 -16.69 -3.04
N ALA A 890 15.39 -16.06 -2.61
CA ALA A 890 16.15 -15.13 -3.45
C ALA A 890 16.75 -15.82 -4.67
N ALA A 891 17.29 -17.03 -4.51
CA ALA A 891 17.81 -17.81 -5.63
C ALA A 891 16.67 -18.21 -6.59
N ASP A 892 15.53 -18.65 -6.08
CA ASP A 892 14.36 -19.01 -6.90
C ASP A 892 13.80 -17.81 -7.67
N ARG A 893 13.78 -16.64 -7.03
CA ARG A 893 13.43 -15.38 -7.66
C ARG A 893 14.30 -15.06 -8.87
N GLU A 894 15.60 -15.37 -8.84
CA GLU A 894 16.50 -15.15 -9.99
C GLU A 894 16.04 -15.92 -11.24
N VAL A 895 15.53 -17.15 -11.07
CA VAL A 895 15.06 -18.00 -12.18
C VAL A 895 13.83 -17.38 -12.86
N PHE A 896 12.83 -16.95 -12.08
CA PHE A 896 11.63 -16.33 -12.63
C PHE A 896 11.89 -14.90 -13.14
N ALA A 897 12.80 -14.16 -12.51
CA ALA A 897 13.23 -12.85 -12.98
C ALA A 897 13.94 -12.94 -14.34
N PHE A 898 14.78 -13.96 -14.54
CA PHE A 898 15.39 -14.26 -15.84
C PHE A 898 14.31 -14.45 -16.92
N TRP A 899 13.34 -15.33 -16.69
CA TRP A 899 12.27 -15.58 -17.67
C TRP A 899 11.35 -14.39 -17.89
N SER A 900 11.07 -13.61 -16.83
CA SER A 900 10.31 -12.36 -16.94
C SER A 900 11.03 -11.37 -17.86
N SER A 901 12.34 -11.19 -17.68
CA SER A 901 13.19 -10.37 -18.53
C SER A 901 13.28 -10.90 -19.97
N ALA A 902 13.49 -12.21 -20.13
CA ALA A 902 13.63 -12.88 -21.42
C ALA A 902 12.38 -12.75 -22.32
N LEU A 903 11.19 -12.68 -21.70
CA LEU A 903 9.89 -12.59 -22.37
C LEU A 903 9.37 -11.14 -22.53
N THR A 904 10.11 -10.13 -22.04
CA THR A 904 9.68 -8.74 -22.18
C THR A 904 9.74 -8.23 -23.63
N ILE A 905 8.79 -7.38 -24.01
CA ILE A 905 8.84 -6.63 -25.27
C ILE A 905 9.83 -5.47 -25.07
N ARG A 906 11.00 -5.54 -25.72
CA ARG A 906 11.94 -4.42 -25.76
C ARG A 906 11.59 -3.48 -26.90
N ASN A 907 11.20 -2.25 -26.58
CA ASN A 907 11.26 -1.14 -27.53
C ASN A 907 12.72 -0.69 -27.59
N LYS A 908 13.39 -0.83 -28.73
CA LYS A 908 14.81 -0.52 -28.98
C LYS A 908 15.11 0.99 -28.89
N ARG A 909 14.77 1.65 -27.77
CA ARG A 909 14.99 3.08 -27.50
C ARG A 909 15.80 3.37 -26.24
N THR A 910 16.35 2.37 -25.56
CA THR A 910 17.17 2.59 -24.36
C THR A 910 18.54 1.94 -24.47
N SER A 911 19.49 2.64 -25.09
CA SER A 911 20.92 2.63 -24.68
C SER A 911 21.81 3.40 -25.67
N SER A 912 21.68 4.72 -25.74
CA SER A 912 22.80 5.56 -26.18
C SER A 912 23.91 5.70 -25.11
N ALA A 913 23.76 5.04 -23.94
CA ALA A 913 24.72 5.12 -22.82
C ALA A 913 25.52 3.82 -22.56
N ALA A 914 25.30 2.73 -23.29
CA ALA A 914 25.96 1.44 -23.02
C ALA A 914 26.76 0.89 -24.22
N LYS A 915 27.38 1.75 -25.02
CA LYS A 915 28.23 1.34 -26.16
C LYS A 915 29.64 0.88 -25.76
N SER A 916 29.92 0.67 -24.48
CA SER A 916 31.23 0.21 -24.00
C SER A 916 31.12 -0.94 -22.98
N ARG A 917 30.71 -2.13 -23.44
CA ARG A 917 31.17 -3.48 -23.03
C ARG A 917 30.13 -4.54 -23.41
N GLY A 918 30.52 -5.48 -24.28
CA GLY A 918 29.79 -6.71 -24.58
C GLY A 918 28.67 -6.58 -25.61
N LYS A 919 28.57 -7.55 -26.53
CA LYS A 919 27.37 -7.76 -27.37
C LYS A 919 26.17 -7.89 -26.42
N SER A 920 25.18 -7.01 -26.48
CA SER A 920 23.94 -7.21 -25.74
C SER A 920 23.25 -8.46 -26.28
N THR A 921 23.16 -9.52 -25.49
CA THR A 921 22.46 -10.74 -25.86
C THR A 921 20.97 -10.43 -26.05
N ALA A 922 20.42 -10.85 -27.19
CA ALA A 922 18.99 -10.72 -27.49
C ALA A 922 18.16 -11.45 -26.43
N ASN A 923 17.02 -10.88 -26.03
CA ASN A 923 16.11 -11.60 -25.13
C ASN A 923 15.42 -12.76 -25.89
N PHE A 924 14.79 -13.70 -25.18
CA PHE A 924 14.19 -14.89 -25.82
C PHE A 924 13.17 -14.53 -26.91
N ARG A 925 12.34 -13.49 -26.68
CA ARG A 925 11.39 -13.01 -27.69
C ARG A 925 12.10 -12.49 -28.95
N GLU A 926 13.17 -11.71 -28.78
CA GLU A 926 13.99 -11.19 -29.87
C GLU A 926 14.72 -12.32 -30.61
N TYR A 927 15.25 -13.32 -29.90
CA TYR A 927 15.88 -14.49 -30.49
C TYR A 927 14.92 -15.25 -31.42
N VAL A 928 13.69 -15.53 -30.94
CA VAL A 928 12.67 -16.18 -31.77
C VAL A 928 12.29 -15.30 -32.97
N LEU A 929 12.13 -14.00 -32.77
CA LEU A 929 11.79 -13.06 -33.84
C LEU A 929 12.89 -13.00 -34.92
N GLU A 930 14.16 -12.92 -34.53
CA GLU A 930 15.30 -12.89 -35.46
C GLU A 930 15.37 -14.17 -36.30
N LYS A 931 15.15 -15.34 -35.67
CA LYS A 931 15.07 -16.62 -36.38
C LYS A 931 13.92 -16.65 -37.38
N SER A 932 12.72 -16.22 -36.96
CA SER A 932 11.54 -16.15 -37.84
C SER A 932 11.66 -15.11 -38.96
N ILE A 933 12.35 -13.98 -38.72
CA ILE A 933 12.65 -12.98 -39.77
C ILE A 933 13.60 -13.59 -40.81
N SER A 934 14.57 -14.40 -40.41
CA SER A 934 15.44 -15.12 -41.34
C SER A 934 14.64 -16.05 -42.27
N ASP A 935 13.68 -16.78 -41.71
CA ASP A 935 12.76 -17.61 -42.51
C ASP A 935 11.87 -16.77 -43.44
N LEU A 936 11.36 -15.64 -42.96
CA LEU A 936 10.59 -14.69 -43.76
C LEU A 936 11.42 -14.12 -44.91
N ASN A 937 12.69 -13.76 -44.67
CA ASN A 937 13.61 -13.28 -45.71
C ASN A 937 13.81 -14.32 -46.80
N ARG A 938 13.99 -15.58 -46.40
CA ARG A 938 14.16 -16.70 -47.34
C ARG A 938 12.91 -16.88 -48.21
N LEU A 939 11.71 -16.86 -47.63
CA LEU A 939 10.46 -16.95 -48.38
C LEU A 939 10.24 -15.73 -49.28
N LEU A 940 10.48 -14.52 -48.75
CA LEU A 940 10.34 -13.29 -49.52
C LEU A 940 11.24 -13.29 -50.77
N ALA A 941 12.49 -13.74 -50.63
CA ALA A 941 13.42 -13.87 -51.74
C ALA A 941 12.90 -14.84 -52.82
N GLN A 942 12.34 -15.98 -52.40
CA GLN A 942 11.76 -16.98 -53.30
C GLN A 942 10.56 -16.42 -54.08
N ILE A 943 9.65 -15.73 -53.39
CA ILE A 943 8.44 -15.16 -54.00
C ILE A 943 8.80 -14.01 -54.93
N LEU A 944 9.72 -13.13 -54.52
CA LEU A 944 10.20 -12.04 -55.37
C LEU A 944 10.86 -12.56 -56.64
N THR A 945 11.59 -13.67 -56.57
CA THR A 945 12.17 -14.32 -57.76
C THR A 945 11.07 -14.73 -58.75
N ALA A 946 9.97 -15.29 -58.27
CA ALA A 946 8.83 -15.67 -59.11
C ALA A 946 8.05 -14.46 -59.68
N LEU A 947 8.05 -13.32 -58.99
CA LEU A 947 7.34 -12.10 -59.42
C LEU A 947 8.15 -11.17 -60.33
N TYR A 948 9.49 -11.25 -60.30
CA TYR A 948 10.39 -10.42 -61.11
C TYR A 948 11.07 -11.15 -62.25
N ASP A 949 11.04 -12.49 -62.29
CA ASP A 949 11.77 -13.33 -63.26
C ASP A 949 13.30 -13.01 -63.31
N ASP A 950 13.86 -12.43 -62.23
CA ASP A 950 15.29 -12.10 -62.07
C ASP A 950 15.77 -12.48 -60.64
N THR A 951 16.85 -13.25 -60.55
CA THR A 951 17.40 -13.81 -59.30
C THR A 951 18.46 -12.92 -58.65
N ARG A 952 19.12 -12.04 -59.41
CA ARG A 952 20.29 -11.28 -58.91
C ARG A 952 19.88 -10.03 -58.15
N HIS A 953 18.83 -9.35 -58.60
CA HIS A 953 18.33 -8.15 -57.93
C HIS A 953 17.46 -8.49 -56.70
N THR A 954 16.78 -9.63 -56.69
CA THR A 954 15.76 -10.01 -55.69
C THR A 954 16.36 -10.46 -54.35
N ASN A 955 17.46 -11.21 -54.35
CA ASN A 955 18.15 -11.62 -53.11
C ASN A 955 18.74 -10.44 -52.34
N ALA A 956 19.25 -9.42 -53.04
CA ALA A 956 19.75 -8.18 -52.43
C ALA A 956 18.62 -7.36 -51.79
N ILE A 957 17.43 -7.36 -52.40
CA ILE A 957 16.23 -6.69 -51.86
C ILE A 957 15.75 -7.38 -50.60
N ALA A 958 15.60 -8.71 -50.62
CA ALA A 958 15.05 -9.46 -49.47
C ALA A 958 15.97 -9.38 -48.24
N THR A 959 17.28 -9.58 -48.40
CA THR A 959 18.24 -9.72 -47.28
C THR A 959 18.49 -8.40 -46.53
N GLY A 960 18.26 -7.24 -47.16
CA GLY A 960 18.46 -5.92 -46.54
C GLY A 960 17.17 -5.18 -46.13
N MET A 961 16.06 -5.44 -46.82
CA MET A 961 14.83 -4.66 -46.64
C MET A 961 14.16 -4.90 -45.29
N LEU A 962 13.99 -6.15 -44.85
CA LEU A 962 13.29 -6.43 -43.59
C LEU A 962 14.10 -5.99 -42.37
N SER A 963 15.42 -6.21 -42.37
CA SER A 963 16.32 -5.70 -41.33
C SER A 963 16.25 -4.17 -41.23
N SER A 964 16.26 -3.46 -42.37
CA SER A 964 16.09 -2.00 -42.41
C SER A 964 14.68 -1.54 -42.01
N LEU A 965 13.64 -2.30 -42.33
CA LEU A 965 12.25 -1.98 -41.94
C LEU A 965 12.05 -2.01 -40.42
N PHE A 966 12.72 -2.94 -39.72
CA PHE A 966 12.69 -3.02 -38.25
C PHE A 966 13.66 -2.06 -37.56
N ASP A 967 14.70 -1.54 -38.26
CA ASP A 967 15.71 -0.60 -37.73
C ASP A 967 15.45 0.89 -38.06
N SER A 968 14.40 1.19 -38.83
CA SER A 968 14.13 2.50 -39.44
C SER A 968 13.80 3.68 -38.50
N GLU A 969 13.94 3.56 -37.17
CA GLU A 969 13.80 4.71 -36.26
C GLU A 969 15.03 5.65 -36.23
N SER A 970 16.09 5.36 -36.99
CA SER A 970 17.34 6.16 -36.98
C SER A 970 17.51 7.17 -38.13
N ILE A 971 16.62 7.19 -39.13
CA ILE A 971 16.73 8.11 -40.27
C ILE A 971 15.87 9.35 -40.00
N GLY A 972 16.27 10.10 -38.97
CA GLY A 972 15.55 11.30 -38.54
C GLY A 972 16.43 12.42 -38.05
N THR A 973 17.76 12.36 -38.22
CA THR A 973 18.70 13.48 -37.97
C THR A 973 20.11 13.02 -38.32
N MET A 974 20.63 13.33 -39.50
CA MET A 974 22.08 13.32 -39.77
C MET A 974 22.34 14.29 -40.93
N GLU A 975 22.56 15.56 -40.60
CA GLU A 975 23.38 16.43 -41.43
C GLU A 975 24.85 16.04 -41.21
N HIS A 976 25.59 15.91 -42.32
CA HIS A 976 27.05 15.91 -42.45
C HIS A 976 27.88 15.24 -41.34
N GLU A 977 28.31 13.98 -41.55
CA GLU A 977 29.62 13.52 -41.09
C GLU A 977 30.31 12.64 -42.15
N SER A 978 31.56 13.00 -42.43
CA SER A 978 32.44 12.47 -43.47
C SER A 978 33.00 11.09 -43.14
N CYS A 979 32.89 10.14 -44.08
CA CYS A 979 33.47 8.80 -43.99
C CYS A 979 34.94 8.80 -44.45
N SER A 980 35.81 8.09 -43.73
CA SER A 980 37.24 7.91 -44.04
C SER A 980 37.48 6.83 -45.12
N PRO A 981 38.63 6.86 -45.85
CA PRO A 981 38.81 6.07 -47.06
C PRO A 981 39.46 4.70 -46.81
N GLY A 982 38.78 3.63 -47.22
CA GLY A 982 39.29 2.26 -47.41
C GLY A 982 39.27 1.84 -48.89
N PRO A 983 39.94 0.74 -49.29
CA PRO A 983 40.71 0.68 -50.54
C PRO A 983 39.88 0.41 -51.82
N VAL A 984 39.81 1.43 -52.69
CA VAL A 984 40.06 1.54 -54.16
C VAL A 984 39.73 0.39 -55.15
N LEU A 985 39.17 -0.77 -54.79
CA LEU A 985 38.84 -1.81 -55.79
C LEU A 985 37.49 -2.49 -55.53
N ASP A 986 36.37 -1.75 -55.67
CA ASP A 986 35.12 -2.28 -56.25
C ASP A 986 34.09 -1.17 -56.58
N GLN A 987 34.52 -0.13 -57.31
CA GLN A 987 33.72 1.08 -57.55
C GLN A 987 32.58 0.92 -58.59
N SER A 988 32.10 -0.30 -58.85
CA SER A 988 31.00 -0.53 -59.82
C SER A 988 29.77 -1.29 -59.30
N LEU A 989 29.74 -1.75 -58.04
CA LEU A 989 28.60 -2.55 -57.53
C LEU A 989 28.21 -2.28 -56.07
N ASP A 990 28.60 -1.15 -55.48
CA ASP A 990 28.02 -0.71 -54.20
C ASP A 990 26.60 -0.16 -54.42
N ILE A 991 25.64 -1.07 -54.52
CA ILE A 991 24.22 -0.76 -54.52
C ILE A 991 23.90 -0.20 -53.12
N HIS A 992 23.80 1.12 -53.03
CA HIS A 992 23.27 1.86 -51.87
C HIS A 992 22.11 1.11 -51.20
N HIS A 993 22.37 0.53 -50.01
CA HIS A 993 21.45 -0.28 -49.21
C HIS A 993 20.26 0.49 -48.58
N SER A 994 19.86 1.62 -49.15
CA SER A 994 18.64 2.33 -48.78
C SER A 994 18.01 3.06 -49.97
N LEU A 995 17.92 2.42 -51.14
CA LEU A 995 17.01 2.88 -52.19
C LEU A 995 15.57 2.75 -51.67
N ALA A 996 15.12 3.84 -51.05
CA ALA A 996 13.84 4.02 -50.39
C ALA A 996 12.71 3.34 -51.16
N TYR A 997 11.90 2.54 -50.47
CA TYR A 997 10.62 2.01 -50.98
C TYR A 997 9.84 3.10 -51.77
N GLY A 998 9.88 4.36 -51.30
CA GLY A 998 9.26 5.51 -51.96
C GLY A 998 9.89 5.99 -53.28
N LYS A 999 11.10 5.56 -53.66
CA LYS A 999 11.78 5.89 -54.93
C LYS A 999 11.54 4.85 -56.04
N ARG A 1000 10.82 3.76 -55.75
CA ARG A 1000 10.48 2.70 -56.71
C ARG A 1000 9.24 3.02 -57.53
N SER A 1001 9.11 2.42 -58.70
CA SER A 1001 7.91 2.58 -59.54
C SER A 1001 6.65 2.05 -58.83
N GLY A 1002 5.46 2.49 -59.25
CA GLY A 1002 4.21 2.02 -58.64
C GLY A 1002 4.03 0.50 -58.75
N GLY A 1003 4.38 -0.08 -59.91
CA GLY A 1003 4.34 -1.52 -60.13
C GLY A 1003 5.36 -2.29 -59.29
N GLU A 1004 6.58 -1.78 -59.16
CA GLU A 1004 7.63 -2.42 -58.33
C GLU A 1004 7.24 -2.46 -56.85
N ARG A 1005 6.71 -1.34 -56.32
CA ARG A 1005 6.18 -1.28 -54.97
C ARG A 1005 5.08 -2.30 -54.76
N LYS A 1006 4.14 -2.40 -55.72
CA LYS A 1006 3.03 -3.35 -55.63
C LYS A 1006 3.49 -4.81 -55.66
N ARG A 1007 4.46 -5.16 -56.51
CA ARG A 1007 5.04 -6.53 -56.52
C ARG A 1007 5.71 -6.87 -55.20
N LEU A 1008 6.35 -5.89 -54.56
CA LEU A 1008 7.00 -6.05 -53.27
C LEU A 1008 6.00 -6.20 -52.12
N ASP A 1009 4.93 -5.39 -52.11
CA ASP A 1009 3.82 -5.51 -51.16
C ASP A 1009 3.18 -6.90 -51.24
N LEU A 1010 2.93 -7.37 -52.47
CA LEU A 1010 2.38 -8.70 -52.74
C LEU A 1010 3.31 -9.82 -52.29
N ALA A 1011 4.60 -9.73 -52.59
CA ALA A 1011 5.57 -10.74 -52.17
C ALA A 1011 5.63 -10.89 -50.65
N LEU A 1012 5.61 -9.76 -49.94
CA LEU A 1012 5.61 -9.74 -48.48
C LEU A 1012 4.32 -10.31 -47.90
N PHE A 1013 3.17 -9.96 -48.48
CA PHE A 1013 1.90 -10.52 -48.09
C PHE A 1013 1.88 -12.05 -48.26
N PHE A 1014 2.29 -12.56 -49.42
CA PHE A 1014 2.36 -14.00 -49.64
C PHE A 1014 3.34 -14.69 -48.69
N ALA A 1015 4.49 -14.08 -48.38
CA ALA A 1015 5.45 -14.63 -47.42
C ALA A 1015 4.87 -14.71 -46.00
N LEU A 1016 4.19 -13.65 -45.54
CA LEU A 1016 3.50 -13.62 -44.24
C LEU A 1016 2.34 -14.62 -44.19
N LEU A 1017 1.58 -14.76 -45.28
CA LEU A 1017 0.52 -15.74 -45.41
C LEU A 1017 1.07 -17.17 -45.32
N HIS A 1018 2.18 -17.47 -45.99
CA HIS A 1018 2.82 -18.78 -45.93
C HIS A 1018 3.29 -19.15 -44.51
N LEU A 1019 3.91 -18.22 -43.79
CA LEU A 1019 4.32 -18.46 -42.39
C LEU A 1019 3.13 -18.55 -41.44
N GLY A 1020 2.17 -17.63 -41.57
CA GLY A 1020 1.03 -17.57 -40.68
C GLY A 1020 0.05 -18.71 -40.84
N TRP A 1021 -0.04 -19.33 -42.03
CA TRP A 1021 -0.90 -20.50 -42.22
C TRP A 1021 -0.44 -21.73 -41.44
N ALA A 1022 0.87 -21.90 -41.22
CA ALA A 1022 1.39 -23.02 -40.43
C ALA A 1022 1.13 -22.86 -38.93
N GLU A 1023 1.10 -21.61 -38.44
CA GLU A 1023 0.97 -21.27 -37.02
C GLU A 1023 -0.46 -20.95 -36.59
N SER A 1024 -1.31 -20.52 -37.52
CA SER A 1024 -2.68 -20.10 -37.24
C SER A 1024 -3.59 -21.26 -36.80
N ALA A 1025 -4.37 -21.04 -35.74
CA ALA A 1025 -5.46 -21.93 -35.34
C ALA A 1025 -6.58 -21.95 -36.40
N HIS A 1026 -6.73 -20.88 -37.17
CA HIS A 1026 -7.62 -20.80 -38.31
C HIS A 1026 -6.96 -21.31 -39.60
N ARG A 1027 -7.43 -22.43 -40.13
CA ARG A 1027 -6.98 -22.98 -41.42
C ARG A 1027 -7.95 -22.62 -42.53
N ALA A 1028 -7.79 -21.42 -43.09
CA ALA A 1028 -8.51 -21.01 -44.28
C ALA A 1028 -8.02 -21.79 -45.50
N HIS A 1029 -8.92 -22.52 -46.14
CA HIS A 1029 -8.65 -23.19 -47.43
C HIS A 1029 -9.03 -22.31 -48.62
N TYR A 1030 -9.20 -21.00 -48.40
CA TYR A 1030 -9.56 -20.04 -49.42
C TYR A 1030 -8.77 -18.74 -49.23
N LEU A 1031 -8.52 -18.03 -50.33
CA LEU A 1031 -7.87 -16.71 -50.35
C LEU A 1031 -8.76 -15.74 -51.14
N LEU A 1032 -9.03 -14.57 -50.56
CA LEU A 1032 -9.88 -13.54 -51.17
C LEU A 1032 -9.01 -12.35 -51.59
N ILE A 1033 -9.05 -11.96 -52.86
CA ILE A 1033 -8.22 -10.91 -53.44
C ILE A 1033 -9.13 -9.84 -54.05
N ASP A 1034 -9.06 -8.60 -53.58
CA ASP A 1034 -9.92 -7.49 -54.03
C ASP A 1034 -9.10 -6.34 -54.64
N GLU A 1035 -9.21 -6.17 -55.97
CA GLU A 1035 -8.68 -5.02 -56.74
C GLU A 1035 -7.18 -4.75 -56.53
N VAL A 1036 -6.35 -5.78 -56.68
CA VAL A 1036 -4.91 -5.70 -56.33
C VAL A 1036 -4.00 -5.43 -57.53
N PHE A 1037 -4.56 -5.33 -58.73
CA PHE A 1037 -3.82 -5.25 -60.00
C PHE A 1037 -3.72 -3.86 -60.63
N ASP A 1038 -4.33 -2.83 -60.03
CA ASP A 1038 -4.48 -1.50 -60.66
C ASP A 1038 -3.16 -0.80 -61.01
N SER A 1039 -2.04 -1.21 -60.39
CA SER A 1039 -0.71 -0.66 -60.64
C SER A 1039 0.28 -1.66 -61.27
N LEU A 1040 -0.19 -2.85 -61.68
CA LEU A 1040 0.62 -3.89 -62.30
C LEU A 1040 0.38 -3.95 -63.82
N ASP A 1041 1.48 -4.05 -64.56
CA ASP A 1041 1.49 -4.37 -65.99
C ASP A 1041 1.06 -5.83 -66.25
N GLU A 1042 0.76 -6.17 -67.51
CA GLU A 1042 0.29 -7.52 -67.90
C GLU A 1042 1.27 -8.62 -67.47
N ALA A 1043 2.58 -8.38 -67.62
CA ALA A 1043 3.61 -9.31 -67.17
C ALA A 1043 3.61 -9.51 -65.64
N GLY A 1044 3.41 -8.43 -64.87
CA GLY A 1044 3.28 -8.50 -63.42
C GLY A 1044 2.00 -9.20 -62.96
N GLN A 1045 0.87 -8.95 -63.64
CA GLN A 1045 -0.40 -9.63 -63.37
C GLN A 1045 -0.26 -11.14 -63.63
N GLU A 1046 0.36 -11.52 -64.75
CA GLU A 1046 0.62 -12.91 -65.10
C GLU A 1046 1.49 -13.61 -64.05
N ALA A 1047 2.56 -12.95 -63.58
CA ALA A 1047 3.43 -13.51 -62.54
C ALA A 1047 2.69 -13.77 -61.21
N VAL A 1048 1.78 -12.86 -60.81
CA VAL A 1048 0.96 -13.06 -59.61
C VAL A 1048 -0.03 -14.21 -59.80
N VAL A 1049 -0.66 -14.34 -60.98
CA VAL A 1049 -1.55 -15.46 -61.30
C VAL A 1049 -0.79 -16.79 -61.27
N ARG A 1050 0.42 -16.86 -61.83
CA ARG A 1050 1.29 -18.05 -61.74
C ARG A 1050 1.57 -18.42 -60.29
N TRP A 1051 1.93 -17.45 -59.44
CA TRP A 1051 2.14 -17.70 -58.01
C TRP A 1051 0.89 -18.23 -57.31
N CYS A 1052 -0.29 -17.64 -57.59
CA CYS A 1052 -1.56 -18.12 -57.06
C CYS A 1052 -1.87 -19.58 -57.46
N MET A 1053 -1.51 -19.98 -58.68
CA MET A 1053 -1.66 -21.36 -59.13
C MET A 1053 -0.73 -22.33 -58.37
N ILE A 1054 0.50 -21.92 -58.04
CA ILE A 1054 1.42 -22.71 -57.19
C ILE A 1054 0.83 -22.86 -55.77
N MET A 1055 0.24 -21.80 -55.23
CA MET A 1055 -0.42 -21.84 -53.92
C MET A 1055 -1.65 -22.77 -53.90
N LEU A 1056 -2.40 -22.83 -55.00
CA LEU A 1056 -3.56 -23.74 -55.15
C LEU A 1056 -3.17 -25.23 -55.10
N GLN A 1057 -1.93 -25.57 -55.46
CA GLN A 1057 -1.42 -26.94 -55.41
C GLN A 1057 -0.98 -27.36 -54.00
N SER A 1058 -0.64 -26.40 -53.13
CA SER A 1058 0.09 -26.66 -51.89
C SER A 1058 -0.63 -26.24 -50.61
N MET A 1059 -1.53 -25.24 -50.66
CA MET A 1059 -1.99 -24.55 -49.44
C MET A 1059 -3.49 -24.23 -49.42
N VAL A 1060 -4.02 -23.65 -50.49
CA VAL A 1060 -5.44 -23.21 -50.57
C VAL A 1060 -6.19 -24.01 -51.63
N SER A 1061 -7.49 -24.19 -51.45
CA SER A 1061 -8.37 -24.89 -52.41
C SER A 1061 -9.16 -23.94 -53.31
N TRP A 1062 -9.40 -22.70 -52.87
CA TRP A 1062 -10.09 -21.67 -53.64
C TRP A 1062 -9.33 -20.35 -53.58
N ILE A 1063 -9.14 -19.69 -54.71
CA ILE A 1063 -8.70 -18.29 -54.76
C ILE A 1063 -9.78 -17.51 -55.50
N VAL A 1064 -10.37 -16.53 -54.85
CA VAL A 1064 -11.38 -15.66 -55.46
C VAL A 1064 -10.77 -14.28 -55.63
N MET A 1065 -10.78 -13.77 -56.85
CA MET A 1065 -10.07 -12.55 -57.22
C MET A 1065 -10.99 -11.58 -57.97
N VAL A 1066 -11.24 -10.42 -57.37
CA VAL A 1066 -11.92 -9.30 -58.03
C VAL A 1066 -10.89 -8.54 -58.86
N THR A 1067 -11.20 -8.34 -60.15
CA THR A 1067 -10.32 -7.59 -61.05
C THR A 1067 -11.10 -6.84 -62.13
N HIS A 1068 -10.58 -5.68 -62.53
CA HIS A 1068 -11.02 -4.94 -63.72
C HIS A 1068 -10.15 -5.22 -64.95
N SER A 1069 -9.12 -6.06 -64.81
CA SER A 1069 -8.19 -6.35 -65.90
C SER A 1069 -8.90 -7.07 -67.03
N ARG A 1070 -9.01 -6.39 -68.19
CA ARG A 1070 -9.54 -7.00 -69.42
C ARG A 1070 -8.67 -8.15 -69.90
N PHE A 1071 -7.35 -8.02 -69.74
CA PHE A 1071 -6.37 -9.06 -70.05
C PHE A 1071 -6.69 -10.39 -69.33
N LEU A 1072 -7.01 -10.35 -68.04
CA LEU A 1072 -7.37 -11.54 -67.28
C LEU A 1072 -8.81 -12.01 -67.53
N ALA A 1073 -9.72 -11.08 -67.86
CA ALA A 1073 -11.14 -11.36 -68.10
C ALA A 1073 -11.45 -11.95 -69.49
N GLU A 1074 -10.58 -11.72 -70.47
CA GLU A 1074 -10.68 -12.19 -71.85
C GLU A 1074 -9.74 -13.38 -72.12
N ARG A 1075 -9.02 -13.84 -71.09
CA ARG A 1075 -8.14 -15.00 -71.17
C ARG A 1075 -8.93 -16.24 -71.53
N ASP A 1076 -8.49 -16.94 -72.58
CA ASP A 1076 -9.17 -18.12 -73.11
C ASP A 1076 -8.99 -19.31 -72.15
N PRO A 1077 -10.04 -19.79 -71.47
CA PRO A 1077 -9.92 -20.82 -70.44
C PRO A 1077 -9.47 -22.19 -70.98
N GLU A 1078 -9.43 -22.37 -72.31
CA GLU A 1078 -9.03 -23.62 -72.96
C GLU A 1078 -7.52 -23.74 -73.27
N ARG A 1079 -6.76 -22.63 -73.28
CA ARG A 1079 -5.34 -22.65 -73.74
C ARG A 1079 -4.29 -22.89 -72.65
N ASP A 1080 -4.61 -22.64 -71.39
CA ASP A 1080 -3.66 -22.75 -70.27
C ASP A 1080 -4.06 -23.91 -69.35
N ALA A 1081 -3.11 -24.79 -69.03
CA ALA A 1081 -3.30 -26.07 -68.34
C ALA A 1081 -3.68 -25.99 -66.84
N GLY A 1082 -4.54 -25.05 -66.45
CA GLY A 1082 -5.08 -24.89 -65.10
C GLY A 1082 -6.30 -23.98 -65.12
N LYS A 1083 -7.51 -24.56 -65.07
CA LYS A 1083 -8.81 -23.87 -65.22
C LYS A 1083 -8.99 -22.72 -64.23
N ALA A 1084 -8.70 -21.48 -64.66
CA ALA A 1084 -9.22 -20.29 -64.01
C ALA A 1084 -10.66 -20.04 -64.48
N MET A 1085 -11.60 -19.91 -63.56
CA MET A 1085 -13.00 -19.64 -63.86
C MET A 1085 -13.25 -18.14 -63.92
N VAL A 1086 -14.03 -17.66 -64.91
CA VAL A 1086 -14.47 -16.26 -64.96
C VAL A 1086 -15.96 -16.18 -64.62
N MET A 1087 -16.29 -15.47 -63.54
CA MET A 1087 -17.66 -15.18 -63.13
C MET A 1087 -17.96 -13.70 -63.40
N ARG A 1088 -18.93 -13.44 -64.27
CA ARG A 1088 -19.34 -12.09 -64.64
C ARG A 1088 -20.44 -11.60 -63.72
N ILE A 1089 -20.24 -10.42 -63.13
CA ILE A 1089 -21.13 -9.79 -62.17
C ILE A 1089 -21.75 -8.55 -62.82
N ARG A 1090 -23.08 -8.52 -62.89
CA ARG A 1090 -23.83 -7.41 -63.48
C ARG A 1090 -24.95 -6.93 -62.57
N MET A 1091 -25.34 -5.68 -62.72
CA MET A 1091 -26.53 -5.15 -62.05
C MET A 1091 -27.77 -5.51 -62.88
N GLY A 1092 -28.63 -6.38 -62.33
CA GLY A 1092 -29.89 -6.80 -62.93
C GLY A 1092 -31.09 -6.05 -62.38
N SER A 1093 -32.29 -6.50 -62.78
CA SER A 1093 -33.56 -5.91 -62.32
C SER A 1093 -33.91 -6.23 -60.86
N GLN A 1094 -33.21 -7.20 -60.26
CA GLN A 1094 -33.36 -7.64 -58.87
C GLN A 1094 -32.02 -7.49 -58.11
N GLY A 1095 -31.23 -6.47 -58.43
CA GLY A 1095 -29.91 -6.26 -57.83
C GLY A 1095 -28.79 -7.04 -58.52
N THR A 1096 -27.73 -7.37 -57.78
CA THR A 1096 -26.55 -8.08 -58.32
C THR A 1096 -26.89 -9.47 -58.85
N GLU A 1097 -26.48 -9.77 -60.08
CA GLU A 1097 -26.59 -11.09 -60.71
C GLU A 1097 -25.20 -11.68 -60.99
N LEU A 1098 -25.00 -12.94 -60.61
CA LEU A 1098 -23.79 -13.72 -60.91
C LEU A 1098 -24.04 -14.56 -62.16
N VAL A 1099 -23.16 -14.48 -63.15
CA VAL A 1099 -23.28 -15.22 -64.42
C VAL A 1099 -21.99 -15.97 -64.71
N LYS A 1100 -22.10 -17.27 -65.01
CA LYS A 1100 -21.02 -18.14 -65.47
C LYS A 1100 -21.47 -18.83 -66.75
N ASP A 1101 -20.64 -18.78 -67.78
CA ASP A 1101 -20.92 -19.42 -69.08
C ASP A 1101 -22.31 -19.07 -69.65
N GLY A 1102 -22.77 -17.84 -69.39
CA GLY A 1102 -24.10 -17.35 -69.81
C GLY A 1102 -25.28 -17.78 -68.93
N GLN A 1103 -25.06 -18.64 -67.92
CA GLN A 1103 -26.09 -19.07 -66.97
C GLN A 1103 -26.00 -18.27 -65.66
N ARG A 1104 -27.17 -17.96 -65.08
CA ARG A 1104 -27.24 -17.29 -63.77
C ARG A 1104 -26.96 -18.29 -62.65
N ILE A 1105 -26.12 -17.88 -61.71
CA ILE A 1105 -25.71 -18.67 -60.55
C ILE A 1105 -26.42 -18.16 -59.29
N GLY A 1106 -26.82 -19.11 -58.45
CA GLY A 1106 -27.30 -18.87 -57.10
C GLY A 1106 -28.69 -18.28 -56.97
N ILE A 1107 -29.55 -18.49 -57.97
CA ILE A 1107 -30.99 -18.17 -57.92
C ILE A 1107 -31.77 -19.29 -57.23
#